data_AF-M5TFI2-F1
#
_entry.id   AF-M5TFI2-F1
#
_cell.length_a   1.000
_cell.length_b   1.000
_cell.length_c   1.000
_cell.angle_alpha   90.00
_cell.angle_beta   90.00
_cell.angle_gamma   90.00
#
_symmetry.space_group_name_H-M   'P 1'
#
loop_
_entity.id
_entity.type
_entity.pdbx_description
1 polymer ?
#
loop_
_entity_poly.entity_id
_entity_poly.type
_entity_poly.pdbx_seq_one_letter_code
_entity_poly.pdbx_strand_id
1 'polypeptide(L)'
;MTVAGCAEYLRQTRIEENVNRLPLVFSSMVNSCWVSFWWILVALAVVIGSHDTWGQDAVNPPPSVFELPKRHLAYQKLLVQSENAIRAGDLKGCEGFCERAIAILPQDPMAYIQLARVNVRRGHNSNAIDNLRSAGDAGYREAALLVGHQDFAGLKSMPEFQSIVRRIASNQPKQFPYQEDVKDGVVEDGVATVLMENTGYVSSIQTLVAKFALPDEVREKDPRRSAIVRGQGKAGELVRQWFLEGTASGNRGDFYDNHDHDHSNMDYASFPQLTRIEYVKEAKNAGLTNGLQTQWLFAHRTIGNSSTALTGGPFWRSQPRAAYTQAGLATRLYLQYVNNHLYFYPEHRDHDSGLNGVGGGYGDLYPANTPYLITSQGSSGSDRPFIHAVVLTMAALRPEVKEELTRKHALMPTMQMLLRVSSKRVVEENDYLTAKAHPSVFDSKHLDVERMVTLAHQLTVDTLPPLARIRVLHEDDSKPGISHFDSLSEKLFDTPCSVARVARSLDYRRRMILSAEKSEDLNSRELTWHWVVLRGDPRKIEITPLNESKSKVELSVAHHEPFAIPDSPGMITNRVEIGVFVHNGEHYSAPAFVSVYYPTSENRLYNEQNQIHSVCYRDYPKEKYYADPLLESVKNWQDQFQYDESQRLLGWTRLSNGKRQSFTAQGALVTQRDDQGRPLEAKVVNYVTQHDKSNYLIVNPVTTETVLRYAYPSQSNRQGTYEVVK
;
A
#
# COMPACT_ATOMS: atom_id res chain seq x y z
N MET A 1 34.41 -19.86 -8.24
CA MET A 1 34.73 -18.43 -8.06
C MET A 1 33.68 -17.67 -8.85
N THR A 2 32.50 -17.35 -8.31
CA THR A 2 32.09 -16.45 -7.20
C THR A 2 31.17 -15.41 -7.84
N VAL A 3 29.89 -15.78 -7.99
CA VAL A 3 28.76 -14.88 -8.28
C VAL A 3 27.73 -15.16 -7.18
N ALA A 4 28.06 -14.72 -5.96
CA ALA A 4 27.30 -15.03 -4.75
C ALA A 4 26.52 -13.80 -4.23
N GLY A 5 27.05 -12.58 -4.35
CA GLY A 5 26.58 -11.44 -3.54
C GLY A 5 25.11 -11.03 -3.71
N CYS A 6 24.51 -11.10 -4.90
CA CYS A 6 23.17 -10.54 -5.11
C CYS A 6 22.02 -11.57 -5.02
N ALA A 7 22.25 -12.81 -5.45
CA ALA A 7 21.32 -13.91 -5.20
C ALA A 7 21.32 -14.29 -3.72
N GLU A 8 22.48 -14.16 -3.05
CA GLU A 8 22.58 -14.26 -1.60
C GLU A 8 21.89 -13.08 -0.92
N TYR A 9 21.99 -11.84 -1.41
CA TYR A 9 21.20 -10.72 -0.87
C TYR A 9 19.68 -10.93 -1.03
N LEU A 10 19.17 -11.37 -2.20
CA LEU A 10 17.74 -11.64 -2.40
C LEU A 10 17.22 -12.88 -1.62
N ARG A 11 18.08 -13.89 -1.41
CA ARG A 11 17.78 -15.05 -0.52
C ARG A 11 17.89 -14.69 0.96
N GLN A 12 18.91 -13.94 1.36
CA GLN A 12 19.12 -13.45 2.72
C GLN A 12 18.03 -12.46 3.11
N THR A 13 17.56 -11.62 2.18
CA THR A 13 16.42 -10.70 2.39
C THR A 13 15.04 -11.37 2.34
N ARG A 14 14.97 -12.68 2.03
CA ARG A 14 13.72 -13.40 1.73
C ARG A 14 12.81 -12.64 0.75
N ILE A 15 13.34 -11.74 -0.09
CA ILE A 15 12.53 -10.97 -1.04
C ILE A 15 11.85 -11.91 -2.02
N GLU A 16 12.51 -12.98 -2.48
CA GLU A 16 11.88 -13.99 -3.36
C GLU A 16 10.75 -14.76 -2.65
N GLU A 17 10.92 -15.13 -1.37
CA GLU A 17 9.86 -15.78 -0.59
C GLU A 17 8.68 -14.85 -0.28
N ASN A 18 8.96 -13.57 -0.05
CA ASN A 18 7.95 -12.54 0.19
C ASN A 18 7.24 -12.15 -1.11
N VAL A 19 7.95 -12.01 -2.24
CA VAL A 19 7.38 -11.76 -3.57
C VAL A 19 6.49 -12.92 -4.02
N ASN A 20 6.89 -14.17 -3.75
CA ASN A 20 6.05 -15.35 -4.01
C ASN A 20 4.85 -15.50 -3.05
N ARG A 21 4.84 -14.77 -1.93
CA ARG A 21 3.75 -14.72 -0.94
C ARG A 21 2.89 -13.47 -1.04
N LEU A 22 3.33 -12.46 -1.78
CA LEU A 22 2.48 -11.37 -2.20
C LEU A 22 1.44 -11.97 -3.15
N PRO A 23 0.14 -11.76 -2.94
CA PRO A 23 -0.81 -12.05 -4.00
C PRO A 23 -0.33 -11.32 -5.25
N LEU A 24 -0.21 -12.03 -6.37
CA LEU A 24 -0.10 -11.41 -7.69
C LEU A 24 -1.40 -10.61 -7.91
N VAL A 25 -1.48 -9.41 -7.34
CA VAL A 25 -2.60 -8.49 -7.55
C VAL A 25 -2.36 -7.81 -8.89
N PHE A 26 -2.50 -8.58 -9.97
CA PHE A 26 -2.60 -8.06 -11.33
C PHE A 26 -4.06 -7.78 -11.74
N SER A 27 -5.01 -7.81 -10.80
CA SER A 27 -6.38 -7.40 -11.10
C SER A 27 -7.04 -6.60 -9.97
N SER A 28 -6.63 -5.34 -9.79
CA SER A 28 -7.52 -4.33 -9.16
C SER A 28 -7.17 -2.88 -9.52
N MET A 29 -6.52 -2.63 -10.65
CA MET A 29 -6.36 -1.27 -11.18
C MET A 29 -7.44 -1.03 -12.24
N VAL A 30 -8.57 -0.46 -11.82
CA VAL A 30 -9.66 -0.04 -12.69
C VAL A 30 -9.97 1.44 -12.43
N ASN A 31 -10.06 2.18 -13.54
CA ASN A 31 -10.58 3.54 -13.71
C ASN A 31 -9.78 4.71 -13.12
N SER A 32 -9.03 5.40 -13.98
CA SER A 32 -9.38 6.73 -14.50
C SER A 32 -8.21 7.30 -15.31
N CYS A 33 -8.48 7.83 -16.52
CA CYS A 33 -7.84 9.01 -17.16
C CYS A 33 -7.80 8.92 -18.70
N TRP A 34 -8.63 9.74 -19.35
CA TRP A 34 -8.41 10.43 -20.64
C TRP A 34 -9.14 11.79 -20.57
N VAL A 35 -8.78 12.92 -21.17
CA VAL A 35 -7.60 13.52 -21.85
C VAL A 35 -7.94 15.02 -22.06
N SER A 36 -6.96 15.94 -22.19
CA SER A 36 -6.85 17.03 -23.22
C SER A 36 -5.92 18.15 -22.74
N PHE A 37 -4.73 18.33 -23.33
CA PHE A 37 -4.40 19.12 -24.54
C PHE A 37 -4.13 20.62 -24.27
N TRP A 38 -2.85 20.97 -24.13
CA TRP A 38 -2.26 22.23 -24.61
C TRP A 38 -0.74 22.04 -24.76
N TRP A 39 -0.15 22.67 -25.79
CA TRP A 39 1.24 22.66 -26.29
C TRP A 39 1.40 22.08 -27.71
N ILE A 40 0.79 22.78 -28.68
CA ILE A 40 1.31 22.91 -30.04
C ILE A 40 1.90 24.32 -30.11
N LEU A 41 3.23 24.41 -30.18
CA LEU A 41 4.05 25.46 -30.81
C LEU A 41 5.47 25.32 -30.24
N VAL A 42 6.35 24.61 -30.97
CA VAL A 42 7.80 24.87 -31.10
C VAL A 42 8.51 23.84 -32.00
N ALA A 43 7.95 22.65 -32.29
CA ALA A 43 8.62 21.66 -33.16
C ALA A 43 8.09 21.63 -34.60
N LEU A 44 8.00 22.79 -35.27
CA LEU A 44 7.69 22.88 -36.70
C LEU A 44 8.78 23.67 -37.43
N ALA A 45 10.00 23.15 -37.33
CA ALA A 45 11.12 23.47 -38.22
C ALA A 45 12.14 22.34 -38.07
N VAL A 46 12.01 21.32 -38.92
CA VAL A 46 13.05 20.51 -39.60
C VAL A 46 12.34 19.27 -40.14
N VAL A 47 11.55 19.48 -41.18
CA VAL A 47 11.28 18.45 -42.19
C VAL A 47 11.40 19.20 -43.51
N ILE A 48 12.57 19.09 -44.15
CA ILE A 48 12.81 19.00 -45.59
C ILE A 48 14.31 18.74 -45.75
N GLY A 49 14.65 17.60 -46.35
CA GLY A 49 15.93 17.40 -47.04
C GLY A 49 16.95 16.50 -46.36
N SER A 50 16.81 15.19 -46.53
CA SER A 50 17.82 14.37 -47.23
C SER A 50 17.41 12.88 -47.23
N HIS A 51 17.35 12.32 -48.44
CA HIS A 51 17.52 10.89 -48.65
C HIS A 51 18.98 10.50 -48.37
N ASP A 52 19.19 9.20 -48.14
CA ASP A 52 20.46 8.48 -48.01
C ASP A 52 21.16 8.51 -46.64
N THR A 53 20.97 7.45 -45.85
CA THR A 53 21.92 6.32 -45.72
C THR A 53 21.51 5.42 -44.56
N TRP A 54 21.42 4.11 -44.85
CA TRP A 54 21.48 3.08 -43.82
C TRP A 54 22.90 3.07 -43.24
N GLY A 55 23.02 3.30 -41.94
CA GLY A 55 24.26 3.20 -41.18
C GLY A 55 23.93 2.96 -39.70
N GLN A 56 24.50 1.90 -39.14
CA GLN A 56 24.36 1.48 -37.76
C GLN A 56 24.85 2.55 -36.77
N ASP A 57 24.34 2.45 -35.54
CA ASP A 57 24.90 3.00 -34.29
C ASP A 57 24.72 4.50 -34.00
N ALA A 58 23.46 4.88 -33.75
CA ALA A 58 23.16 5.81 -32.66
C ALA A 58 22.36 5.05 -31.60
N VAL A 59 23.04 4.15 -30.87
CA VAL A 59 22.48 3.58 -29.66
C VAL A 59 22.30 4.75 -28.70
N ASN A 60 21.07 5.26 -28.56
CA ASN A 60 20.73 6.18 -27.48
C ASN A 60 21.30 5.58 -26.19
N PRO A 61 22.11 6.32 -25.41
CA PRO A 61 22.66 5.78 -24.19
C PRO A 61 21.52 5.22 -23.33
N PRO A 62 21.70 4.05 -22.71
CA PRO A 62 20.67 3.47 -21.86
C PRO A 62 20.29 4.50 -20.79
N PRO A 63 19.00 4.55 -20.39
CA PRO A 63 18.55 5.50 -19.37
C PRO A 63 19.38 5.42 -18.11
N SER A 64 19.60 6.58 -17.48
CA SER A 64 20.07 6.60 -16.09
C SER A 64 19.15 5.73 -15.24
N VAL A 65 19.73 4.97 -14.31
CA VAL A 65 18.99 4.12 -13.37
C VAL A 65 17.94 4.93 -12.59
N PHE A 66 18.24 6.21 -12.30
CA PHE A 66 17.33 7.12 -11.61
C PHE A 66 16.11 7.55 -12.43
N GLU A 67 16.13 7.37 -13.76
CA GLU A 67 14.96 7.61 -14.61
C GLU A 67 14.02 6.40 -14.69
N LEU A 68 14.49 5.21 -14.33
CA LEU A 68 13.74 3.96 -14.49
C LEU A 68 12.41 3.95 -13.72
N PRO A 69 12.30 4.44 -12.47
CA PRO A 69 11.01 4.51 -11.78
C PRO A 69 9.96 5.31 -12.56
N LYS A 70 10.33 6.48 -13.08
CA LYS A 70 9.42 7.33 -13.87
C LYS A 70 9.03 6.68 -15.18
N ARG A 71 9.99 6.05 -15.87
CA ARG A 71 9.74 5.31 -17.12
C ARG A 71 8.84 4.10 -16.88
N HIS A 72 9.05 3.35 -15.80
CA HIS A 72 8.22 2.20 -15.45
C HIS A 72 6.79 2.60 -15.11
N LEU A 73 6.59 3.71 -14.41
CA LEU A 73 5.22 4.24 -14.18
C LEU A 73 4.53 4.60 -15.51
N ALA A 74 5.23 5.25 -16.44
CA ALA A 74 4.69 5.56 -17.75
C ALA A 74 4.36 4.28 -18.55
N TYR A 75 5.24 3.28 -18.49
CA TYR A 75 5.05 1.96 -19.09
C TYR A 75 3.81 1.25 -18.55
N GLN A 76 3.62 1.20 -17.22
CA GLN A 76 2.44 0.57 -16.62
C GLN A 76 1.13 1.23 -17.03
N LYS A 77 1.11 2.57 -17.13
CA LYS A 77 -0.05 3.30 -17.64
C LYS A 77 -0.41 2.86 -19.07
N LEU A 78 0.59 2.66 -19.92
CA LEU A 78 0.37 2.17 -21.29
C LEU A 78 -0.11 0.72 -21.31
N LEU A 79 0.39 -0.15 -20.42
CA LEU A 79 -0.12 -1.52 -20.31
C LEU A 79 -1.59 -1.58 -19.87
N VAL A 80 -1.98 -0.72 -18.93
CA VAL A 80 -3.40 -0.62 -18.53
C VAL A 80 -4.25 -0.12 -19.69
N GLN A 81 -3.76 0.89 -20.43
CA GLN A 81 -4.45 1.39 -21.62
C GLN A 81 -4.56 0.34 -22.72
N SER A 82 -3.52 -0.47 -22.94
CA SER A 82 -3.54 -1.54 -23.93
C SER A 82 -4.51 -2.66 -23.53
N GLU A 83 -4.58 -3.02 -22.25
CA GLU A 83 -5.53 -4.00 -21.73
C GLU A 83 -6.98 -3.50 -21.83
N ASN A 84 -7.23 -2.22 -21.58
CA ASN A 84 -8.56 -1.63 -21.76
C ASN A 84 -8.98 -1.60 -23.25
N ALA A 85 -8.06 -1.23 -24.14
CA ALA A 85 -8.30 -1.20 -25.58
C ALA A 85 -8.61 -2.61 -26.13
N ILE A 86 -7.84 -3.64 -25.75
CA ILE A 86 -8.08 -5.01 -26.22
C ILE A 86 -9.40 -5.59 -25.70
N ARG A 87 -9.84 -5.22 -24.49
CA ARG A 87 -11.17 -5.57 -23.96
C ARG A 87 -12.31 -4.87 -24.70
N ALA A 88 -12.10 -3.62 -25.12
CA ALA A 88 -13.05 -2.87 -25.92
C ALA A 88 -13.09 -3.29 -27.41
N GLY A 89 -12.22 -4.22 -27.83
CA GLY A 89 -12.09 -4.62 -29.23
C GLY A 89 -11.30 -3.64 -30.10
N ASP A 90 -10.72 -2.58 -29.51
CA ASP A 90 -9.86 -1.62 -30.20
C ASP A 90 -8.44 -2.19 -30.36
N LEU A 91 -8.28 -3.08 -31.35
CA LEU A 91 -7.00 -3.72 -31.64
C LEU A 91 -5.94 -2.73 -32.13
N LYS A 92 -6.33 -1.60 -32.75
CA LYS A 92 -5.38 -0.59 -33.27
C LYS A 92 -4.85 0.29 -32.14
N GLY A 93 -5.73 0.74 -31.24
CA GLY A 93 -5.32 1.45 -30.04
C GLY A 93 -4.42 0.59 -29.16
N CYS A 94 -4.78 -0.69 -28.97
CA CYS A 94 -3.96 -1.63 -28.19
C CYS A 94 -2.53 -1.75 -28.73
N GLU A 95 -2.37 -1.95 -30.04
CA GLU A 95 -1.06 -2.00 -30.71
C GLU A 95 -0.26 -0.71 -30.47
N GLY A 96 -0.85 0.46 -30.71
CA GLY A 96 -0.17 1.74 -30.51
C GLY A 96 0.25 1.99 -29.06
N PHE A 97 -0.52 1.51 -28.07
CA PHE A 97 -0.09 1.55 -26.67
C PHE A 97 1.07 0.59 -26.39
N CYS A 98 1.04 -0.63 -26.95
CA CYS A 98 2.11 -1.61 -26.79
C CYS A 98 3.43 -1.13 -27.42
N GLU A 99 3.39 -0.57 -28.64
CA GLU A 99 4.57 -0.04 -29.32
C GLU A 99 5.22 1.11 -28.53
N ARG A 100 4.41 2.03 -27.99
CA ARG A 100 4.90 3.09 -27.10
C ARG A 100 5.47 2.53 -25.80
N ALA A 101 4.87 1.47 -25.26
CA ALA A 101 5.35 0.82 -24.05
C ALA A 101 6.73 0.16 -24.30
N ILE A 102 6.88 -0.56 -25.41
CA ILE A 102 8.15 -1.13 -25.88
C ILE A 102 9.20 -0.04 -26.11
N ALA A 103 8.83 1.13 -26.64
CA ALA A 103 9.78 2.22 -26.81
C ALA A 103 10.30 2.81 -25.47
N ILE A 104 9.50 2.74 -24.39
CA ILE A 104 9.87 3.27 -23.07
C ILE A 104 10.71 2.27 -22.26
N LEU A 105 10.30 0.99 -22.27
CA LEU A 105 10.99 -0.11 -21.61
C LEU A 105 11.02 -1.34 -22.54
N PRO A 106 11.88 -1.37 -23.58
CA PRO A 106 11.99 -2.49 -24.53
C PRO A 106 12.42 -3.80 -23.86
N GLN A 107 12.93 -3.69 -22.65
CA GLN A 107 13.34 -4.81 -21.85
C GLN A 107 12.12 -5.46 -21.14
N ASP A 108 11.04 -4.77 -20.82
CA ASP A 108 9.93 -5.42 -20.10
C ASP A 108 9.08 -6.34 -21.01
N PRO A 109 8.78 -7.59 -20.59
CA PRO A 109 8.14 -8.57 -21.47
C PRO A 109 6.65 -8.35 -21.72
N MET A 110 5.95 -7.58 -20.89
CA MET A 110 4.47 -7.57 -20.90
C MET A 110 3.89 -6.94 -22.16
N ALA A 111 4.50 -5.87 -22.68
CA ALA A 111 4.02 -5.22 -23.90
C ALA A 111 4.13 -6.14 -25.13
N TYR A 112 5.17 -6.99 -25.19
CA TYR A 112 5.30 -7.99 -26.24
C TYR A 112 4.21 -9.07 -26.16
N ILE A 113 3.85 -9.53 -24.96
CA ILE A 113 2.77 -10.51 -24.79
C ILE A 113 1.44 -9.90 -25.22
N GLN A 114 1.17 -8.65 -24.84
CA GLN A 114 -0.04 -7.96 -25.28
C GLN A 114 -0.09 -7.78 -26.80
N LEU A 115 1.04 -7.42 -27.41
CA LEU A 115 1.14 -7.31 -28.87
C LEU A 115 0.98 -8.67 -29.57
N ALA A 116 1.43 -9.76 -28.97
CA ALA A 116 1.16 -11.11 -29.45
C ALA A 116 -0.35 -11.43 -29.45
N ARG A 117 -1.08 -11.06 -28.39
CA ARG A 117 -2.55 -11.23 -28.32
C ARG A 117 -3.25 -10.45 -29.43
N VAL A 118 -2.85 -9.20 -29.67
CA VAL A 118 -3.37 -8.40 -30.78
C VAL A 118 -3.15 -9.09 -32.13
N ASN A 119 -1.95 -9.62 -32.37
CA ASN A 119 -1.61 -10.29 -33.61
C ASN A 119 -2.42 -11.59 -33.80
N VAL A 120 -2.64 -12.40 -32.76
CA VAL A 120 -3.49 -13.59 -32.88
C VAL A 120 -4.93 -13.21 -33.21
N ARG A 121 -5.48 -12.17 -32.57
CA ARG A 121 -6.85 -11.70 -32.86
C ARG A 121 -7.03 -11.17 -34.28
N ARG A 122 -5.95 -10.75 -34.94
CA ARG A 122 -5.93 -10.35 -36.36
C ARG A 122 -5.63 -11.50 -37.32
N GLY A 123 -5.35 -12.71 -36.82
CA GLY A 123 -4.93 -13.87 -37.63
C GLY A 123 -3.45 -13.85 -38.05
N HIS A 124 -2.64 -12.94 -37.49
CA HIS A 124 -1.22 -12.79 -37.81
C HIS A 124 -0.35 -13.67 -36.91
N ASN A 125 -0.51 -14.99 -37.03
CA ASN A 125 0.14 -15.95 -36.12
C ASN A 125 1.67 -15.89 -36.14
N SER A 126 2.30 -15.62 -37.29
CA SER A 126 3.77 -15.46 -37.36
C SER A 126 4.26 -14.30 -36.50
N ASN A 127 3.62 -13.13 -36.61
CA ASN A 127 3.97 -11.95 -35.80
C ASN A 127 3.70 -12.19 -34.31
N ALA A 128 2.69 -12.99 -33.97
CA ALA A 128 2.45 -13.37 -32.59
C ALA A 128 3.58 -14.25 -32.03
N ILE A 129 4.08 -15.20 -32.82
CA ILE A 129 5.24 -16.03 -32.47
C ILE A 129 6.50 -15.18 -32.28
N ASP A 130 6.75 -14.21 -33.16
CA ASP A 130 7.91 -13.32 -33.03
C ASP A 130 7.81 -12.45 -31.77
N ASN A 131 6.63 -11.92 -31.46
CA ASN A 131 6.42 -11.17 -30.21
C ASN A 131 6.57 -12.05 -28.96
N LEU A 132 6.08 -13.29 -28.97
CA LEU A 132 6.30 -14.22 -27.85
C LEU A 132 7.78 -14.60 -27.69
N ARG A 133 8.54 -14.66 -28.79
CA ARG A 133 10.00 -14.84 -28.76
C ARG A 133 10.66 -13.64 -28.10
N SER A 134 10.31 -12.42 -28.53
CA SER A 134 10.77 -11.18 -27.92
C SER A 134 10.43 -11.11 -26.43
N ALA A 135 9.22 -11.54 -26.02
CA ALA A 135 8.85 -11.63 -24.61
C ALA A 135 9.75 -12.60 -23.83
N GLY A 136 10.11 -13.75 -24.42
CA GLY A 136 11.06 -14.69 -23.82
C GLY A 136 12.49 -14.13 -23.71
N ASP A 137 12.95 -13.40 -24.74
CA ASP A 137 14.23 -12.69 -24.76
C ASP A 137 14.26 -11.56 -23.71
N ALA A 138 13.15 -10.84 -23.59
CA ALA A 138 12.81 -9.86 -22.56
C ALA A 138 12.50 -10.50 -21.18
N GLY A 139 12.84 -11.77 -20.99
CA GLY A 139 12.89 -12.36 -19.65
C GLY A 139 11.57 -12.82 -19.06
N TYR A 140 10.50 -12.98 -19.85
CA TYR A 140 9.27 -13.61 -19.36
C TYR A 140 9.51 -15.04 -18.84
N ARG A 141 8.76 -15.46 -17.81
CA ARG A 141 8.98 -16.74 -17.09
C ARG A 141 7.73 -17.60 -16.93
N GLU A 142 6.54 -17.07 -17.14
CA GLU A 142 5.29 -17.76 -16.83
C GLU A 142 4.82 -18.62 -18.00
N ALA A 143 5.58 -19.69 -18.31
CA ALA A 143 5.26 -20.62 -19.40
C ALA A 143 3.85 -21.21 -19.25
N ALA A 144 3.44 -21.54 -18.02
CA ALA A 144 2.10 -22.05 -17.72
C ALA A 144 1.00 -21.05 -18.07
N LEU A 145 1.22 -19.74 -17.85
CA LEU A 145 0.26 -18.70 -18.21
C LEU A 145 0.13 -18.56 -19.73
N LEU A 146 1.20 -18.66 -20.52
CA LEU A 146 1.09 -18.68 -21.99
C LEU A 146 0.27 -19.85 -22.49
N VAL A 147 0.54 -21.04 -21.94
CA VAL A 147 -0.17 -22.26 -22.34
C VAL A 147 -1.64 -22.20 -21.89
N GLY A 148 -1.93 -21.60 -20.74
CA GLY A 148 -3.30 -21.45 -20.24
C GLY A 148 -4.12 -20.39 -20.98
N HIS A 149 -3.48 -19.42 -21.63
CA HIS A 149 -4.17 -18.25 -22.17
C HIS A 149 -5.05 -18.59 -23.38
N GLN A 150 -6.32 -18.15 -23.34
CA GLN A 150 -7.31 -18.45 -24.38
C GLN A 150 -6.92 -17.87 -25.76
N ASP A 151 -6.42 -16.63 -25.80
CA ASP A 151 -5.99 -15.99 -27.07
C ASP A 151 -4.88 -16.81 -27.78
N PHE A 152 -4.11 -17.66 -27.09
CA PHE A 152 -3.03 -18.45 -27.69
C PHE A 152 -3.42 -19.89 -28.01
N ALA A 153 -4.69 -20.28 -27.84
CA ALA A 153 -5.16 -21.65 -28.08
C ALA A 153 -4.81 -22.17 -29.48
N GLY A 154 -4.94 -21.32 -30.51
CA GLY A 154 -4.62 -21.65 -31.90
C GLY A 154 -3.12 -21.78 -32.22
N LEU A 155 -2.24 -21.31 -31.32
CA LEU A 155 -0.79 -21.42 -31.50
C LEU A 155 -0.20 -22.70 -30.90
N LYS A 156 -0.94 -23.41 -30.03
CA LYS A 156 -0.42 -24.55 -29.24
C LYS A 156 0.09 -25.72 -30.09
N SER A 157 -0.49 -25.93 -31.26
CA SER A 157 -0.07 -26.97 -32.20
C SER A 157 1.16 -26.59 -33.03
N MET A 158 1.60 -25.32 -32.99
CA MET A 158 2.75 -24.84 -33.75
C MET A 158 4.06 -25.26 -33.07
N PRO A 159 5.00 -25.93 -33.79
CA PRO A 159 6.31 -26.30 -33.25
C PRO A 159 7.09 -25.11 -32.66
N GLU A 160 6.96 -23.93 -33.25
CA GLU A 160 7.61 -22.69 -32.84
C GLU A 160 7.10 -22.21 -31.48
N PHE A 161 5.79 -22.27 -31.26
CA PHE A 161 5.18 -21.93 -29.97
C PHE A 161 5.67 -22.87 -28.87
N GLN A 162 5.68 -24.18 -29.14
CA GLN A 162 6.17 -25.18 -28.20
C GLN A 162 7.67 -24.97 -27.89
N SER A 163 8.46 -24.56 -28.88
CA SER A 163 9.87 -24.20 -28.69
C SER A 163 10.03 -23.00 -27.75
N ILE A 164 9.24 -21.93 -27.95
CA ILE A 164 9.24 -20.76 -27.07
C ILE A 164 8.84 -21.13 -25.64
N VAL A 165 7.76 -21.90 -25.47
CA VAL A 165 7.29 -22.37 -24.15
C VAL A 165 8.37 -23.19 -23.46
N ARG A 166 9.00 -24.14 -24.17
CA ARG A 166 10.12 -24.93 -23.61
C ARG A 166 11.28 -24.03 -23.22
N ARG A 167 11.66 -23.05 -24.05
CA ARG A 167 12.73 -22.09 -23.77
C ARG A 167 12.44 -21.23 -22.54
N ILE A 168 11.21 -20.75 -22.40
CA ILE A 168 10.78 -19.96 -21.23
C ILE A 168 10.80 -20.83 -19.97
N ALA A 169 10.33 -22.08 -20.06
CA ALA A 169 10.32 -23.03 -18.94
C ALA A 169 11.73 -23.53 -18.56
N SER A 170 12.65 -23.66 -19.52
CA SER A 170 14.01 -24.17 -19.32
C SER A 170 15.01 -23.10 -18.91
N ASN A 171 14.72 -21.83 -19.18
CA ASN A 171 15.60 -20.73 -18.78
C ASN A 171 15.56 -20.57 -17.27
N GLN A 172 16.63 -20.99 -16.60
CA GLN A 172 16.99 -20.45 -15.30
C GLN A 172 17.10 -18.92 -15.40
N PRO A 173 16.79 -18.18 -14.32
CA PRO A 173 16.66 -16.73 -14.38
C PRO A 173 17.89 -16.10 -15.02
N LYS A 174 17.74 -15.59 -16.26
CA LYS A 174 18.45 -14.36 -16.58
C LYS A 174 17.77 -13.31 -15.72
N GLN A 175 18.44 -12.88 -14.65
CA GLN A 175 18.03 -11.71 -13.90
C GLN A 175 17.81 -10.61 -14.92
N PHE A 176 16.57 -10.14 -15.00
CA PHE A 176 16.27 -8.97 -15.80
C PHE A 176 17.14 -7.83 -15.32
N PRO A 177 17.87 -7.13 -16.22
CA PRO A 177 19.26 -6.72 -16.01
C PRO A 177 19.37 -6.00 -14.68
N TYR A 178 19.70 -6.77 -13.65
CA TYR A 178 20.60 -6.28 -12.66
C TYR A 178 21.79 -5.84 -13.50
N GLN A 179 22.26 -4.61 -13.36
CA GLN A 179 23.67 -4.44 -13.63
C GLN A 179 24.33 -5.43 -12.66
N GLU A 180 24.71 -6.62 -13.15
CA GLU A 180 25.48 -7.60 -12.38
C GLU A 180 26.77 -6.94 -11.83
N ASP A 181 27.09 -5.75 -12.35
CA ASP A 181 28.13 -4.81 -11.97
C ASP A 181 27.71 -3.64 -11.06
N VAL A 182 26.60 -3.72 -10.28
CA VAL A 182 26.38 -2.72 -9.21
C VAL A 182 27.51 -2.88 -8.20
N LYS A 183 28.45 -1.95 -8.22
CA LYS A 183 29.61 -1.94 -7.32
C LYS A 183 29.16 -1.50 -5.93
N ASP A 184 29.76 -2.09 -4.91
CA ASP A 184 29.57 -1.58 -3.56
C ASP A 184 30.14 -0.15 -3.49
N GLY A 185 29.30 0.82 -3.15
CA GLY A 185 29.74 2.19 -2.87
C GLY A 185 30.64 2.21 -1.65
N VAL A 186 31.68 3.04 -1.67
CA VAL A 186 32.55 3.21 -0.50
C VAL A 186 31.88 4.19 0.48
N VAL A 187 31.95 3.88 1.78
CA VAL A 187 31.60 4.83 2.84
C VAL A 187 32.86 5.60 3.23
N GLU A 188 32.84 6.91 3.01
CA GLU A 188 33.96 7.81 3.28
C GLU A 188 33.53 8.84 4.33
N ASP A 189 34.31 8.99 5.41
CA ASP A 189 34.04 9.93 6.51
C ASP A 189 32.60 9.85 7.08
N GLY A 190 32.05 8.64 7.15
CA GLY A 190 30.69 8.40 7.64
C GLY A 190 29.59 8.74 6.63
N VAL A 191 29.94 8.97 5.36
CA VAL A 191 28.99 9.30 4.28
C VAL A 191 28.99 8.20 3.22
N ALA A 192 27.80 7.70 2.94
CA ALA A 192 27.49 6.74 1.88
C ALA A 192 26.81 7.47 0.72
N THR A 193 27.57 7.77 -0.34
CA THR A 193 27.02 8.50 -1.50
C THR A 193 26.37 7.55 -2.49
N VAL A 194 25.07 7.69 -2.71
CA VAL A 194 24.29 7.01 -3.75
C VAL A 194 24.69 7.56 -5.12
N LEU A 195 25.27 6.70 -5.93
CA LEU A 195 25.82 6.92 -7.26
C LEU A 195 25.09 6.03 -8.27
N MET A 196 25.26 6.29 -9.57
CA MET A 196 24.69 5.40 -10.59
C MET A 196 25.36 4.02 -10.53
N GLU A 197 26.66 3.98 -10.26
CA GLU A 197 27.48 2.77 -10.27
C GLU A 197 27.19 1.83 -9.10
N ASN A 198 26.60 2.35 -8.01
CA ASN A 198 26.23 1.59 -6.82
C ASN A 198 24.72 1.43 -6.63
N THR A 199 23.94 1.80 -7.66
CA THR A 199 22.48 1.68 -7.64
C THR A 199 21.99 0.75 -8.74
N GLY A 200 21.24 -0.28 -8.36
CA GLY A 200 20.46 -1.10 -9.28
C GLY A 200 18.97 -0.73 -9.25
N TYR A 201 18.21 -1.21 -10.24
CA TYR A 201 16.74 -1.13 -10.25
C TYR A 201 16.13 -2.52 -10.38
N VAL A 202 15.30 -2.89 -9.41
CA VAL A 202 14.60 -4.17 -9.39
C VAL A 202 13.19 -3.94 -9.93
N SER A 203 12.98 -4.25 -11.21
CA SER A 203 11.73 -3.95 -11.92
C SER A 203 10.51 -4.69 -11.37
N SER A 204 10.68 -5.93 -10.89
CA SER A 204 9.58 -6.75 -10.35
C SER A 204 8.90 -6.14 -9.12
N ILE A 205 9.65 -5.38 -8.33
CA ILE A 205 9.16 -4.64 -7.15
C ILE A 205 9.31 -3.11 -7.33
N GLN A 206 9.70 -2.66 -8.53
CA GLN A 206 9.88 -1.26 -8.93
C GLN A 206 10.70 -0.41 -7.97
N THR A 207 11.80 -0.96 -7.48
CA THR A 207 12.56 -0.36 -6.38
C THR A 207 14.02 -0.21 -6.75
N LEU A 208 14.61 0.94 -6.44
CA LEU A 208 16.05 1.17 -6.52
C LEU A 208 16.73 0.50 -5.33
N VAL A 209 17.86 -0.16 -5.58
CA VAL A 209 18.66 -0.81 -4.54
C VAL A 209 20.06 -0.22 -4.57
N ALA A 210 20.43 0.51 -3.52
CA ALA A 210 21.78 1.05 -3.37
C ALA A 210 22.61 0.17 -2.44
N LYS A 211 23.87 -0.08 -2.82
CA LYS A 211 24.80 -0.95 -2.09
C LYS A 211 26.02 -0.17 -1.62
N PHE A 212 26.50 -0.53 -0.44
CA PHE A 212 27.68 0.06 0.16
C PHE A 212 28.55 -1.02 0.81
N ALA A 213 29.87 -0.88 0.67
CA ALA A 213 30.81 -1.65 1.45
C ALA A 213 30.83 -1.08 2.87
N LEU A 214 30.73 -1.95 3.88
CA LEU A 214 30.91 -1.51 5.26
C LEU A 214 32.38 -1.08 5.46
N PRO A 215 32.65 -0.04 6.25
CA PRO A 215 34.03 0.35 6.56
C PRO A 215 34.80 -0.83 7.18
N ASP A 216 36.03 -1.09 6.72
CA ASP A 216 36.90 -2.17 7.25
C ASP A 216 37.04 -2.09 8.78
N GLU A 217 36.84 -3.20 9.49
CA GLU A 217 37.01 -3.30 10.95
C GLU A 217 38.45 -3.00 11.40
N VAL A 218 39.42 -3.19 10.50
CA VAL A 218 40.85 -3.27 10.83
C VAL A 218 41.56 -1.90 10.90
N ARG A 219 40.96 -0.83 10.36
CA ARG A 219 41.65 0.47 10.22
C ARG A 219 41.46 1.45 11.38
N GLU A 220 40.54 1.21 12.31
CA GLU A 220 40.41 2.04 13.51
C GLU A 220 41.12 1.40 14.72
N LYS A 221 41.97 2.20 15.39
CA LYS A 221 42.61 1.85 16.67
C LYS A 221 41.54 1.65 17.75
N ASP A 222 41.09 0.41 17.94
CA ASP A 222 40.07 -0.02 18.90
C ASP A 222 38.70 0.69 18.74
N PRO A 223 37.69 0.05 18.10
CA PRO A 223 36.35 0.60 17.93
C PRO A 223 35.65 1.01 19.24
N ARG A 224 36.11 0.51 20.40
CA ARG A 224 35.61 0.93 21.72
C ARG A 224 36.04 2.35 22.10
N ARG A 225 36.96 2.96 21.35
CA ARG A 225 37.48 4.32 21.57
C ARG A 225 36.80 5.38 20.70
N SER A 226 36.01 5.01 19.68
CA SER A 226 35.17 5.98 19.00
C SER A 226 33.95 6.29 19.87
N ALA A 227 33.64 7.57 20.07
CA ALA A 227 32.42 7.96 20.78
C ALA A 227 31.24 7.34 20.04
N ILE A 228 30.33 6.64 20.73
CA ILE A 228 29.16 6.03 20.06
C ILE A 228 27.93 6.93 20.09
N VAL A 229 27.77 7.68 21.18
CA VAL A 229 26.65 8.57 21.44
C VAL A 229 27.19 9.75 22.24
N ARG A 230 26.90 10.99 21.82
CA ARG A 230 27.22 12.20 22.59
C ARG A 230 25.92 12.78 23.16
N GLY A 231 25.88 13.05 24.46
CA GLY A 231 24.66 13.53 25.12
C GLY A 231 23.59 12.44 25.28
N GLN A 232 22.33 12.78 24.98
CA GLN A 232 21.12 11.94 25.10
C GLN A 232 20.69 11.57 26.54
N GLY A 233 21.09 12.38 27.52
CA GLY A 233 20.73 12.19 28.93
C GLY A 233 21.20 10.84 29.49
N LYS A 234 20.47 10.35 30.51
CA LYS A 234 20.80 9.11 31.21
C LYS A 234 20.71 7.86 30.32
N ALA A 235 19.80 7.83 29.35
CA ALA A 235 19.77 6.74 28.36
C ALA A 235 21.08 6.68 27.55
N GLY A 236 21.61 7.83 27.14
CA GLY A 236 22.91 7.90 26.46
C GLY A 236 24.08 7.46 27.36
N GLU A 237 24.03 7.77 28.66
CA GLU A 237 25.03 7.32 29.63
C GLU A 237 25.06 5.80 29.78
N LEU A 238 23.89 5.17 29.91
CA LEU A 238 23.75 3.71 29.98
C LEU A 238 24.33 3.03 28.74
N VAL A 239 23.95 3.49 27.55
CA VAL A 239 24.41 2.88 26.29
C VAL A 239 25.92 3.05 26.11
N ARG A 240 26.48 4.21 26.48
CA ARG A 240 27.94 4.41 26.49
C ARG A 240 28.64 3.44 27.45
N GLN A 241 28.10 3.25 28.64
CA GLN A 241 28.64 2.32 29.62
C GLN A 241 28.64 0.88 29.07
N TRP A 242 27.50 0.39 28.60
CA TRP A 242 27.37 -0.96 28.04
C TRP A 242 28.26 -1.18 26.81
N PHE A 243 28.48 -0.14 26.00
CA PHE A 243 29.41 -0.24 24.87
C PHE A 243 30.87 -0.36 25.32
N LEU A 244 31.29 0.39 26.35
CA LEU A 244 32.63 0.25 26.95
C LEU A 244 32.83 -1.14 27.57
N GLU A 245 31.76 -1.71 28.13
CA GLU A 245 31.71 -3.09 28.65
C GLU A 245 31.69 -4.15 27.53
N GLY A 246 31.47 -3.74 26.27
CA GLY A 246 31.39 -4.64 25.11
C GLY A 246 30.06 -5.39 24.98
N THR A 247 29.03 -4.99 25.73
CA THR A 247 27.72 -5.64 25.74
C THR A 247 26.69 -4.94 24.86
N ALA A 248 26.93 -3.69 24.44
CA ALA A 248 26.08 -2.98 23.48
C ALA A 248 26.74 -2.88 22.09
N SER A 249 25.95 -2.86 21.01
CA SER A 249 26.45 -2.91 19.63
C SER A 249 26.97 -1.58 19.10
N GLY A 250 26.49 -0.45 19.62
CA GLY A 250 26.68 0.84 18.95
C GLY A 250 25.91 0.93 17.62
N ASN A 251 26.22 1.95 16.81
CA ASN A 251 25.51 2.24 15.55
C ASN A 251 26.33 1.95 14.28
N ARG A 252 27.48 1.30 14.39
CA ARG A 252 28.28 0.93 13.21
C ARG A 252 27.43 0.06 12.26
N GLY A 253 27.41 0.40 10.98
CA GLY A 253 26.60 -0.28 9.96
C GLY A 253 25.11 0.07 10.00
N ASP A 254 24.68 1.01 10.86
CA ASP A 254 23.37 1.65 10.76
C ASP A 254 23.47 2.83 9.78
N PHE A 255 22.47 2.97 8.93
CA PHE A 255 22.40 4.03 7.93
C PHE A 255 21.26 4.98 8.23
N TYR A 256 21.44 6.25 7.86
CA TYR A 256 20.41 7.28 7.94
C TYR A 256 20.13 7.91 6.58
N ASP A 257 18.88 7.80 6.16
CA ASP A 257 18.36 8.30 4.88
C ASP A 257 17.46 9.53 5.09
N ASN A 258 17.89 10.70 4.60
CA ASN A 258 17.09 11.93 4.69
C ASN A 258 16.32 12.20 3.37
N HIS A 259 14.99 12.19 3.45
CA HIS A 259 14.06 12.52 2.35
C HIS A 259 13.35 13.88 2.53
N ASP A 260 13.99 14.86 3.17
CA ASP A 260 13.46 16.22 3.29
C ASP A 260 14.44 17.33 2.92
N HIS A 261 15.56 17.00 2.28
CA HIS A 261 16.60 17.96 1.87
C HIS A 261 17.12 18.80 3.04
N ASP A 262 17.45 18.12 4.14
CA ASP A 262 18.01 18.72 5.36
C ASP A 262 17.02 19.66 6.11
N HIS A 263 15.71 19.54 5.86
CA HIS A 263 14.68 20.34 6.52
C HIS A 263 14.48 19.97 7.99
N SER A 264 14.52 18.68 8.33
CA SER A 264 14.50 18.17 9.71
C SER A 264 15.56 17.09 9.90
N ASN A 265 16.81 17.55 9.96
CA ASN A 265 17.95 16.65 10.08
C ASN A 265 18.06 15.99 11.45
N MET A 266 18.54 14.74 11.40
CA MET A 266 19.17 14.05 12.52
C MET A 266 20.32 14.88 13.11
N ASP A 267 20.50 14.83 14.42
CA ASP A 267 21.72 15.36 15.05
C ASP A 267 22.89 14.38 14.86
N TYR A 268 23.59 14.51 13.72
CA TYR A 268 24.75 13.66 13.39
C TYR A 268 25.84 13.71 14.45
N ALA A 269 26.05 14.86 15.09
CA ALA A 269 27.10 14.99 16.11
C ALA A 269 26.81 14.16 17.36
N SER A 270 25.52 13.93 17.66
CA SER A 270 25.10 13.04 18.74
C SER A 270 25.31 11.55 18.43
N PHE A 271 25.41 11.14 17.17
CA PHE A 271 25.51 9.74 16.75
C PHE A 271 26.61 9.53 15.69
N PRO A 272 27.88 9.71 16.07
CA PRO A 272 29.02 9.71 15.13
C PRO A 272 29.32 8.37 14.45
N GLN A 273 28.74 7.24 14.90
CA GLN A 273 28.87 5.94 14.22
C GLN A 273 27.82 5.70 13.13
N LEU A 274 26.77 6.54 13.07
CA LEU A 274 25.70 6.43 12.10
C LEU A 274 26.19 6.89 10.72
N THR A 275 25.98 6.07 9.69
CA THR A 275 26.40 6.41 8.32
C THR A 275 25.30 7.23 7.62
N ARG A 276 25.63 8.43 7.17
CA ARG A 276 24.70 9.30 6.43
C ARG A 276 24.62 8.87 4.97
N ILE A 277 23.41 8.69 4.45
CA ILE A 277 23.19 8.51 3.02
C ILE A 277 23.11 9.88 2.36
N GLU A 278 23.91 10.08 1.32
CA GLU A 278 23.85 11.24 0.44
C GLU A 278 23.52 10.84 -0.98
N TYR A 279 22.95 11.78 -1.73
CA TYR A 279 22.53 11.53 -3.11
C TYR A 279 23.22 12.47 -4.09
N VAL A 280 23.67 11.92 -5.22
CA VAL A 280 24.12 12.74 -6.34
C VAL A 280 23.00 13.60 -6.93
N LYS A 281 23.42 14.63 -7.67
CA LYS A 281 22.54 15.62 -8.27
C LYS A 281 21.51 14.99 -9.21
N GLU A 282 21.87 13.93 -9.91
CA GLU A 282 21.01 13.21 -10.85
C GLU A 282 19.82 12.57 -10.13
N ALA A 283 20.04 11.91 -8.99
CA ALA A 283 18.97 11.36 -8.16
C ALA A 283 18.09 12.45 -7.55
N LYS A 284 18.69 13.57 -7.13
CA LYS A 284 17.96 14.76 -6.62
C LYS A 284 17.07 15.36 -7.72
N ASN A 285 17.60 15.58 -8.92
CA ASN A 285 16.87 16.10 -10.09
C ASN A 285 15.77 15.15 -10.57
N ALA A 286 15.95 13.83 -10.38
CA ALA A 286 14.91 12.83 -10.67
C ALA A 286 13.76 12.83 -9.65
N GLY A 287 13.85 13.62 -8.57
CA GLY A 287 12.82 13.72 -7.54
C GLY A 287 12.75 12.50 -6.61
N LEU A 288 13.86 11.77 -6.44
CA LEU A 288 13.91 10.52 -5.69
C LEU A 288 14.30 10.67 -4.21
N THR A 289 14.44 11.90 -3.72
CA THR A 289 15.10 12.21 -2.43
C THR A 289 14.28 13.15 -1.56
N ASN A 290 12.98 13.26 -1.84
CA ASN A 290 12.08 14.15 -1.12
C ASN A 290 10.69 13.53 -0.95
N GLY A 291 10.10 13.73 0.23
CA GLY A 291 8.75 13.31 0.54
C GLY A 291 8.67 11.89 1.13
N LEU A 292 7.55 11.21 0.88
CA LEU A 292 7.37 9.83 1.29
C LEU A 292 8.38 8.93 0.56
N GLN A 293 9.23 8.28 1.35
CA GLN A 293 10.17 7.31 0.82
C GLN A 293 9.40 6.09 0.30
N THR A 294 9.40 5.92 -1.04
CA THR A 294 8.82 4.74 -1.70
C THR A 294 9.72 4.10 -2.74
N GLN A 295 10.95 4.60 -2.93
CA GLN A 295 11.76 4.27 -4.11
C GLN A 295 13.02 3.49 -3.80
N TRP A 296 13.57 3.55 -2.58
CA TRP A 296 14.84 2.92 -2.26
C TRP A 296 14.70 1.77 -1.26
N LEU A 297 15.53 0.76 -1.47
CA LEU A 297 16.03 -0.12 -0.44
C LEU A 297 17.55 0.01 -0.40
N PHE A 298 18.12 -0.16 0.77
CA PHE A 298 19.54 -0.18 1.00
C PHE A 298 19.97 -1.56 1.47
N ALA A 299 21.20 -1.95 1.13
CA ALA A 299 21.76 -3.23 1.56
C ALA A 299 21.89 -3.36 3.08
N HIS A 300 21.83 -2.23 3.79
CA HIS A 300 22.05 -2.14 5.23
C HIS A 300 20.80 -1.66 5.95
N ARG A 301 20.72 -1.98 7.25
CA ARG A 301 19.68 -1.48 8.14
C ARG A 301 19.65 0.05 8.11
N THR A 302 18.49 0.59 7.80
CA THR A 302 18.34 2.02 7.50
C THR A 302 17.20 2.60 8.31
N ILE A 303 17.45 3.73 8.93
CA ILE A 303 16.40 4.60 9.43
C ILE A 303 16.35 5.85 8.57
N GLY A 304 15.21 6.52 8.50
CA GLY A 304 15.15 7.76 7.73
C GLY A 304 13.92 8.57 8.02
N ASN A 305 13.87 9.81 7.57
CA ASN A 305 12.70 10.64 7.78
C ASN A 305 12.39 11.54 6.60
N SER A 306 11.17 12.08 6.62
CA SER A 306 10.84 13.26 5.86
C SER A 306 9.87 14.13 6.65
N SER A 307 10.30 15.31 7.09
CA SER A 307 9.44 16.31 7.72
C SER A 307 8.68 17.18 6.72
N THR A 308 8.37 16.64 5.54
CA THR A 308 7.58 17.34 4.51
C THR A 308 6.13 16.86 4.52
N ALA A 309 5.25 17.59 3.86
CA ALA A 309 3.87 17.18 3.62
C ALA A 309 3.36 17.76 2.29
N LEU A 310 2.29 17.19 1.76
CA LEU A 310 1.54 17.77 0.65
C LEU A 310 0.60 18.83 1.23
N THR A 311 0.93 20.11 1.06
CA THR A 311 0.19 21.21 1.72
C THR A 311 -0.76 21.98 0.79
N GLY A 312 -0.65 21.77 -0.52
CA GLY A 312 -1.41 22.50 -1.53
C GLY A 312 -2.60 21.73 -2.09
N GLY A 313 -3.64 22.47 -2.47
CA GLY A 313 -4.80 21.94 -3.20
C GLY A 313 -5.73 21.05 -2.37
N PRO A 314 -6.75 20.46 -3.00
CA PRO A 314 -7.75 19.64 -2.31
C PRO A 314 -7.20 18.30 -1.79
N PHE A 315 -6.03 17.86 -2.30
CA PHE A 315 -5.39 16.59 -1.95
C PHE A 315 -4.26 16.72 -0.91
N TRP A 316 -4.23 17.83 -0.16
CA TRP A 316 -3.28 18.00 0.95
C TRP A 316 -3.30 16.79 1.89
N ARG A 317 -2.16 16.43 2.49
CA ARG A 317 -1.98 15.30 3.42
C ARG A 317 -0.53 15.19 3.91
N SER A 318 -0.35 14.56 5.06
CA SER A 318 0.96 14.07 5.50
C SER A 318 1.47 12.91 4.66
N GLN A 319 2.77 12.61 4.78
CA GLN A 319 3.36 11.45 4.11
C GLN A 319 2.73 10.12 4.55
N PRO A 320 2.45 9.87 5.85
CA PRO A 320 1.76 8.65 6.27
C PRO A 320 0.37 8.50 5.65
N ARG A 321 -0.43 9.58 5.60
CA ARG A 321 -1.76 9.51 4.98
C ARG A 321 -1.65 9.29 3.47
N ALA A 322 -0.65 9.88 2.80
CA ALA A 322 -0.36 9.57 1.40
C ALA A 322 -0.06 8.08 1.20
N ALA A 323 0.72 7.46 2.09
CA ALA A 323 1.06 6.05 2.00
C ALA A 323 -0.16 5.11 2.16
N TYR A 324 -1.16 5.52 2.95
CA TYR A 324 -2.35 4.70 3.23
C TYR A 324 -3.50 4.92 2.24
N THR A 325 -3.43 5.96 1.41
CA THR A 325 -4.50 6.35 0.48
C THR A 325 -4.16 6.08 -0.99
N GLN A 326 -2.93 5.66 -1.30
CA GLN A 326 -2.49 5.35 -2.66
C GLN A 326 -2.21 3.86 -2.83
N ALA A 327 -2.68 3.32 -3.95
CA ALA A 327 -2.56 1.90 -4.26
C ALA A 327 -1.09 1.44 -4.27
N GLY A 328 -0.82 0.33 -3.58
CA GLY A 328 0.49 -0.32 -3.56
C GLY A 328 1.53 0.30 -2.62
N LEU A 329 1.32 1.50 -2.07
CA LEU A 329 2.33 2.13 -1.20
C LEU A 329 2.45 1.43 0.15
N ALA A 330 1.35 0.95 0.75
CA ALA A 330 1.43 0.13 1.97
C ALA A 330 2.28 -1.14 1.78
N THR A 331 2.24 -1.75 0.59
CA THR A 331 3.11 -2.89 0.26
C THR A 331 4.57 -2.48 0.19
N ARG A 332 4.89 -1.27 -0.32
CA ARG A 332 6.26 -0.74 -0.31
C ARG A 332 6.75 -0.50 1.12
N LEU A 333 5.89 0.02 1.98
CA LEU A 333 6.20 0.18 3.41
C LEU A 333 6.46 -1.17 4.08
N TYR A 334 5.66 -2.20 3.77
CA TYR A 334 5.93 -3.56 4.25
C TYR A 334 7.29 -4.07 3.78
N LEU A 335 7.64 -3.86 2.50
CA LEU A 335 8.96 -4.26 1.96
C LEU A 335 10.10 -3.57 2.69
N GLN A 336 10.01 -2.26 2.95
CA GLN A 336 10.97 -1.53 3.77
C GLN A 336 11.08 -2.15 5.17
N TYR A 337 9.95 -2.34 5.84
CA TYR A 337 9.87 -2.86 7.20
C TYR A 337 10.55 -4.22 7.37
N VAL A 338 10.30 -5.15 6.43
CA VAL A 338 10.92 -6.50 6.43
C VAL A 338 12.29 -6.53 5.76
N ASN A 339 12.85 -5.38 5.36
CA ASN A 339 14.25 -5.27 4.93
C ASN A 339 15.03 -4.37 5.91
N ASN A 340 14.59 -4.31 7.16
CA ASN A 340 15.22 -3.51 8.22
C ASN A 340 15.28 -2.01 7.91
N HIS A 341 14.21 -1.47 7.30
CA HIS A 341 14.03 -0.03 7.13
C HIS A 341 12.88 0.48 7.99
N LEU A 342 13.07 1.62 8.67
CA LEU A 342 12.03 2.28 9.42
C LEU A 342 12.09 3.79 9.22
N TYR A 343 10.97 4.35 8.75
CA TYR A 343 10.87 5.78 8.46
C TYR A 343 9.95 6.53 9.42
N PHE A 344 10.30 7.80 9.65
CA PHE A 344 9.62 8.71 10.56
C PHE A 344 9.03 9.88 9.79
N TYR A 345 7.77 10.21 10.09
CA TYR A 345 7.06 11.29 9.44
C TYR A 345 6.14 12.02 10.44
N PRO A 346 6.10 13.36 10.44
CA PRO A 346 5.07 14.10 11.16
C PRO A 346 3.66 13.84 10.63
N GLU A 347 2.65 13.94 11.51
CA GLU A 347 1.24 13.83 11.13
C GLU A 347 0.72 15.03 10.33
N HIS A 348 1.33 16.20 10.51
CA HIS A 348 1.04 17.45 9.80
C HIS A 348 -0.46 17.67 9.49
N ARG A 349 -1.24 18.00 10.53
CA ARG A 349 -2.69 18.32 10.52
C ARG A 349 -3.65 17.17 10.22
N ASP A 350 -3.17 15.96 10.01
CA ASP A 350 -4.02 14.77 9.81
C ASP A 350 -4.54 14.18 11.14
N HIS A 351 -4.05 14.66 12.29
CA HIS A 351 -4.43 14.20 13.61
C HIS A 351 -4.41 15.36 14.62
N ASP A 352 -5.28 16.35 14.40
CA ASP A 352 -5.45 17.52 15.27
C ASP A 352 -6.90 17.64 15.72
N SER A 353 -7.11 17.99 17.00
CA SER A 353 -8.46 18.17 17.56
C SER A 353 -9.22 19.25 16.81
N GLY A 354 -10.49 18.98 16.50
CA GLY A 354 -11.31 19.85 15.66
C GLY A 354 -12.09 19.06 14.63
N LEU A 355 -12.90 19.77 13.87
CA LEU A 355 -13.84 19.21 12.92
C LEU A 355 -13.81 20.03 11.65
N ASN A 356 -13.18 19.49 10.62
CA ASN A 356 -13.09 20.12 9.31
C ASN A 356 -12.58 21.58 9.35
N GLY A 357 -11.56 21.84 10.17
CA GLY A 357 -10.97 23.16 10.40
C GLY A 357 -11.62 23.96 11.53
N VAL A 358 -12.84 23.60 11.97
CA VAL A 358 -13.47 24.20 13.16
C VAL A 358 -12.73 23.73 14.41
N GLY A 359 -12.29 24.66 15.25
CA GLY A 359 -11.43 24.35 16.40
C GLY A 359 -9.95 24.19 16.03
N GLY A 360 -9.56 24.46 14.79
CA GLY A 360 -8.17 24.50 14.34
C GLY A 360 -7.62 23.19 13.75
N GLY A 361 -8.32 22.07 13.94
CA GLY A 361 -7.95 20.76 13.41
C GLY A 361 -9.08 20.07 12.64
N TYR A 362 -8.82 18.83 12.24
CA TYR A 362 -9.68 18.05 11.35
C TYR A 362 -10.15 16.71 11.94
N GLY A 363 -9.71 16.36 13.15
CA GLY A 363 -9.89 15.04 13.74
C GLY A 363 -8.77 14.08 13.32
N ASP A 364 -9.04 12.79 13.42
CA ASP A 364 -8.19 11.70 12.94
C ASP A 364 -8.57 11.35 11.50
N LEU A 365 -7.72 11.76 10.55
CA LEU A 365 -7.93 11.59 9.12
C LEU A 365 -7.27 10.31 8.58
N TYR A 366 -6.66 9.48 9.42
CA TYR A 366 -6.01 8.26 8.97
C TYR A 366 -7.03 7.15 8.68
N PRO A 367 -7.03 6.55 7.48
CA PRO A 367 -7.92 5.43 7.17
C PRO A 367 -7.44 4.10 7.77
N ALA A 368 -6.17 4.03 8.17
CA ALA A 368 -5.53 2.82 8.65
C ALA A 368 -4.40 3.14 9.64
N ASN A 369 -4.02 2.13 10.43
CA ASN A 369 -2.79 2.12 11.20
C ASN A 369 -1.87 0.98 10.71
N THR A 370 -0.56 1.19 10.78
CA THR A 370 0.43 0.20 10.32
C THR A 370 1.65 0.18 11.25
N PRO A 371 2.38 -0.94 11.35
CA PRO A 371 3.65 -0.97 12.06
C PRO A 371 4.85 -0.55 11.17
N TYR A 372 4.61 -0.06 9.95
CA TYR A 372 5.68 0.09 8.96
C TYR A 372 6.47 1.40 9.05
N LEU A 373 5.89 2.40 9.71
CA LEU A 373 6.48 3.71 9.93
C LEU A 373 6.15 4.21 11.34
N ILE A 374 6.79 5.30 11.76
CA ILE A 374 6.43 6.02 12.98
C ILE A 374 5.89 7.39 12.58
N THR A 375 4.64 7.64 12.94
CA THR A 375 4.00 8.95 12.77
C THR A 375 4.10 9.75 14.06
N SER A 376 4.75 10.91 14.03
CA SER A 376 4.89 11.79 15.20
C SER A 376 3.79 12.86 15.24
N GLN A 377 3.29 13.19 16.43
CA GLN A 377 2.35 14.29 16.62
C GLN A 377 3.06 15.63 16.40
N GLY A 378 2.50 16.45 15.50
CA GLY A 378 3.02 17.77 15.14
C GLY A 378 3.49 17.86 13.69
N SER A 379 4.33 18.87 13.42
CA SER A 379 4.86 19.20 12.09
C SER A 379 6.39 19.03 12.04
N SER A 380 7.08 19.75 11.16
CA SER A 380 8.53 19.66 10.96
C SER A 380 9.30 19.65 12.29
N GLY A 381 10.18 18.67 12.47
CA GLY A 381 10.99 18.52 13.68
C GLY A 381 10.36 17.66 14.78
N SER A 382 9.06 17.37 14.72
CA SER A 382 8.39 16.52 15.72
C SER A 382 8.81 15.05 15.67
N ASP A 383 9.37 14.61 14.54
CA ASP A 383 9.90 13.27 14.28
C ASP A 383 11.24 13.03 15.00
N ARG A 384 12.08 14.06 15.14
CA ARG A 384 13.45 13.97 15.69
C ARG A 384 13.57 13.23 17.03
N PRO A 385 12.72 13.46 18.06
CA PRO A 385 12.79 12.70 19.30
C PRO A 385 12.66 11.19 19.10
N PHE A 386 11.81 10.77 18.17
CA PHE A 386 11.61 9.35 17.86
C PHE A 386 12.78 8.77 17.06
N ILE A 387 13.31 9.53 16.10
CA ILE A 387 14.52 9.13 15.37
C ILE A 387 15.67 8.90 16.36
N HIS A 388 15.93 9.87 17.25
CA HIS A 388 16.98 9.79 18.26
C HIS A 388 16.78 8.58 19.20
N ALA A 389 15.56 8.36 19.69
CA ALA A 389 15.26 7.24 20.57
C ALA A 389 15.46 5.89 19.90
N VAL A 390 15.05 5.73 18.63
CA VAL A 390 15.24 4.47 17.90
C VAL A 390 16.71 4.22 17.59
N VAL A 391 17.47 5.24 17.14
CA VAL A 391 18.93 5.09 16.92
C VAL A 391 19.63 4.66 18.20
N LEU A 392 19.29 5.30 19.33
CA LEU A 392 19.88 4.97 20.62
C LEU A 392 19.48 3.57 21.10
N THR A 393 18.24 3.16 20.83
CA THR A 393 17.74 1.81 21.16
C THR A 393 18.44 0.74 20.30
N MET A 394 18.63 1.00 19.01
CA MET A 394 19.42 0.15 18.12
C MET A 394 20.88 0.06 18.57
N ALA A 395 21.44 1.11 19.18
CA ALA A 395 22.79 1.08 19.72
C ALA A 395 22.90 0.26 21.01
N ALA A 396 21.82 0.19 21.79
CA ALA A 396 21.74 -0.49 23.08
C ALA A 396 21.62 -2.01 22.98
N LEU A 397 21.12 -2.53 21.84
CA LEU A 397 21.03 -3.96 21.58
C LEU A 397 22.39 -4.63 21.77
N ARG A 398 22.38 -5.86 22.28
CA ARG A 398 23.59 -6.70 22.28
C ARG A 398 24.06 -6.96 20.84
N PRO A 399 25.37 -6.99 20.56
CA PRO A 399 25.90 -7.18 19.20
C PRO A 399 25.27 -8.36 18.46
N GLU A 400 25.26 -9.54 19.09
CA GLU A 400 24.72 -10.78 18.55
C GLU A 400 23.20 -10.74 18.36
N VAL A 401 22.48 -9.98 19.20
CA VAL A 401 21.03 -9.80 19.09
C VAL A 401 20.69 -8.92 17.89
N LYS A 402 21.40 -7.80 17.74
CA LYS A 402 21.19 -6.89 16.61
C LYS A 402 21.48 -7.58 15.28
N GLU A 403 22.54 -8.38 15.22
CA GLU A 403 22.91 -9.15 14.04
C GLU A 403 21.84 -10.20 13.71
N GLU A 404 21.41 -10.98 14.69
CA GLU A 404 20.40 -12.02 14.48
C GLU A 404 19.03 -11.43 14.09
N LEU A 405 18.62 -10.32 14.70
CA LEU A 405 17.41 -9.59 14.32
C LEU A 405 17.50 -9.03 12.89
N THR A 406 18.66 -8.49 12.50
CA THR A 406 18.90 -7.99 11.14
C THR A 406 18.77 -9.14 10.12
N ARG A 407 19.48 -10.25 10.38
CA ARG A 407 19.49 -11.44 9.51
C ARG A 407 18.10 -12.08 9.38
N LYS A 408 17.29 -12.05 10.46
CA LYS A 408 15.93 -12.59 10.48
C LYS A 408 14.84 -11.60 10.03
N HIS A 409 15.18 -10.38 9.60
CA HIS A 409 14.23 -9.32 9.23
C HIS A 409 13.25 -8.93 10.34
N ALA A 410 13.75 -8.97 11.56
CA ALA A 410 12.98 -8.74 12.78
C ALA A 410 13.43 -7.48 13.54
N LEU A 411 14.44 -6.75 13.03
CA LEU A 411 14.97 -5.57 13.72
C LEU A 411 13.90 -4.46 13.85
N MET A 412 13.26 -4.08 12.75
CA MET A 412 12.24 -3.02 12.78
C MET A 412 10.93 -3.44 13.45
N PRO A 413 10.47 -4.70 13.34
CA PRO A 413 9.46 -5.23 14.25
C PRO A 413 9.83 -5.11 15.72
N THR A 414 11.07 -5.45 16.08
CA THR A 414 11.52 -5.32 17.47
C THR A 414 11.54 -3.85 17.92
N MET A 415 11.96 -2.91 17.06
CA MET A 415 11.92 -1.48 17.38
C MET A 415 10.49 -0.97 17.60
N GLN A 416 9.53 -1.41 16.78
CA GLN A 416 8.11 -1.09 16.97
C GLN A 416 7.56 -1.66 18.27
N MET A 417 7.90 -2.90 18.63
CA MET A 417 7.50 -3.50 19.91
C MET A 417 8.09 -2.69 21.07
N LEU A 418 9.40 -2.43 21.06
CA LEU A 418 10.11 -1.71 22.12
C LEU A 418 9.59 -0.30 22.33
N LEU A 419 9.30 0.45 21.25
CA LEU A 419 8.70 1.78 21.33
C LEU A 419 7.34 1.77 22.04
N ARG A 420 6.56 0.71 21.82
CA ARG A 420 5.17 0.62 22.30
C ARG A 420 5.12 0.13 23.74
N VAL A 421 5.86 -0.92 24.08
CA VAL A 421 5.92 -1.46 25.44
C VAL A 421 6.64 -0.52 26.41
N SER A 422 7.56 0.32 25.93
CA SER A 422 8.26 1.29 26.76
C SER A 422 7.44 2.56 27.04
N SER A 423 6.38 2.81 26.26
CA SER A 423 5.59 4.04 26.36
C SER A 423 5.21 4.33 27.80
N LYS A 424 5.31 5.60 28.21
CA LYS A 424 4.87 6.06 29.55
C LYS A 424 3.39 5.81 29.82
N ARG A 425 2.61 5.49 28.78
CA ARG A 425 1.18 5.12 28.89
C ARG A 425 0.98 3.64 29.23
N VAL A 426 2.01 2.80 29.07
CA VAL A 426 2.00 1.36 29.35
C VAL A 426 2.63 1.15 30.72
N VAL A 427 1.77 1.09 31.73
CA VAL A 427 2.18 0.94 33.13
C VAL A 427 2.24 -0.54 33.49
N GLU A 428 1.25 -1.31 33.05
CA GLU A 428 1.16 -2.75 33.26
C GLU A 428 1.26 -3.52 31.93
N GLU A 429 1.57 -4.81 31.98
CA GLU A 429 1.73 -5.64 30.78
C GLU A 429 0.47 -5.64 29.90
N ASN A 430 -0.71 -5.73 30.51
CA ASN A 430 -1.99 -5.72 29.80
C ASN A 430 -2.29 -4.40 29.08
N ASP A 431 -1.66 -3.28 29.47
CA ASP A 431 -1.81 -2.02 28.73
C ASP A 431 -1.27 -2.15 27.31
N TYR A 432 -0.33 -3.06 27.06
CA TYR A 432 0.16 -3.37 25.71
C TYR A 432 -0.98 -3.84 24.81
N LEU A 433 -1.95 -4.61 25.31
CA LEU A 433 -3.09 -5.08 24.50
C LEU A 433 -4.23 -4.04 24.38
N THR A 434 -3.92 -2.75 24.54
CA THR A 434 -4.91 -1.66 24.49
C THR A 434 -4.48 -0.51 23.58
N ALA A 435 -5.39 0.42 23.31
CA ALA A 435 -5.11 1.64 22.54
C ALA A 435 -3.96 2.49 23.11
N LYS A 436 -3.62 2.35 24.40
CA LYS A 436 -2.56 3.11 25.07
C LYS A 436 -1.20 2.88 24.42
N ALA A 437 -0.89 1.63 24.06
CA ALA A 437 0.35 1.23 23.39
C ALA A 437 0.29 1.40 21.86
N HIS A 438 -0.92 1.53 21.31
CA HIS A 438 -1.17 1.48 19.87
C HIS A 438 -1.85 2.73 19.32
N PRO A 439 -1.32 3.95 19.56
CA PRO A 439 -1.84 5.12 18.87
C PRO A 439 -1.47 5.08 17.38
N SER A 440 -2.28 5.74 16.53
CA SER A 440 -1.95 6.03 15.13
C SER A 440 -0.90 7.12 14.99
N VAL A 441 -0.79 8.00 15.99
CA VAL A 441 0.18 9.10 16.05
C VAL A 441 0.82 9.12 17.42
N PHE A 442 2.15 9.07 17.47
CA PHE A 442 2.92 9.05 18.70
C PHE A 442 3.24 10.47 19.16
N ASP A 443 2.96 10.75 20.43
CA ASP A 443 3.33 12.01 21.08
C ASP A 443 4.62 11.82 21.90
N SER A 444 5.62 12.65 21.66
CA SER A 444 6.95 12.53 22.28
C SER A 444 6.89 12.68 23.81
N LYS A 445 5.83 13.30 24.36
CA LYS A 445 5.62 13.38 25.82
C LYS A 445 5.50 12.00 26.47
N HIS A 446 5.09 10.98 25.71
CA HIS A 446 4.93 9.61 26.18
C HIS A 446 6.16 8.73 25.92
N LEU A 447 7.21 9.27 25.32
CA LEU A 447 8.44 8.54 25.03
C LEU A 447 9.24 8.32 26.32
N ASP A 448 9.65 7.07 26.55
CA ASP A 448 10.54 6.67 27.64
C ASP A 448 11.80 6.02 27.07
N VAL A 449 12.79 6.86 26.74
CA VAL A 449 14.01 6.41 26.07
C VAL A 449 14.86 5.53 26.98
N GLU A 450 14.89 5.78 28.29
CA GLU A 450 15.63 4.95 29.25
C GLU A 450 15.05 3.53 29.30
N ARG A 451 13.72 3.40 29.34
CA ARG A 451 13.06 2.10 29.30
C ARG A 451 13.28 1.39 27.96
N MET A 452 13.26 2.10 26.83
CA MET A 452 13.55 1.52 25.51
C MET A 452 14.95 0.89 25.45
N VAL A 453 16.00 1.64 25.82
CA VAL A 453 17.37 1.15 25.75
C VAL A 453 17.61 0.00 26.72
N THR A 454 16.97 0.04 27.89
CA THR A 454 17.07 -1.02 28.91
C THR A 454 16.44 -2.31 28.43
N LEU A 455 15.21 -2.26 27.91
CA LEU A 455 14.54 -3.45 27.37
C LEU A 455 15.27 -4.01 26.14
N ALA A 456 15.79 -3.15 25.27
CA ALA A 456 16.61 -3.58 24.13
C ALA A 456 17.87 -4.33 24.58
N HIS A 457 18.57 -3.82 25.60
CA HIS A 457 19.79 -4.43 26.12
C HIS A 457 19.54 -5.76 26.84
N GLN A 458 18.35 -5.96 27.40
CA GLN A 458 17.94 -7.20 28.05
C GLN A 458 17.61 -8.34 27.08
N LEU A 459 17.32 -8.03 25.81
CA LEU A 459 17.07 -9.07 24.81
C LEU A 459 18.29 -9.98 24.66
N THR A 460 18.02 -11.26 24.42
CA THR A 460 19.02 -12.28 24.09
C THR A 460 18.61 -12.98 22.81
N VAL A 461 19.54 -13.70 22.17
CA VAL A 461 19.22 -14.49 20.97
C VAL A 461 18.14 -15.55 21.23
N ASP A 462 17.98 -16.01 22.47
CA ASP A 462 16.99 -17.00 22.87
C ASP A 462 15.63 -16.39 23.26
N THR A 463 15.58 -15.06 23.44
CA THR A 463 14.37 -14.30 23.85
C THR A 463 13.99 -13.26 22.79
N LEU A 464 14.18 -13.55 21.51
CA LEU A 464 13.77 -12.60 20.47
C LEU A 464 12.23 -12.50 20.40
N PRO A 465 11.66 -11.30 20.14
CA PRO A 465 10.22 -11.15 20.02
C PRO A 465 9.65 -11.88 18.79
N PRO A 466 8.41 -12.39 18.87
CA PRO A 466 7.77 -13.06 17.75
C PRO A 466 7.24 -12.05 16.72
N LEU A 467 6.85 -12.55 15.54
CA LEU A 467 6.30 -11.76 14.44
C LEU A 467 4.82 -12.09 14.21
N ALA A 468 3.92 -11.12 14.37
CA ALA A 468 2.53 -11.25 13.97
C ALA A 468 2.38 -11.09 12.45
N ARG A 469 1.69 -12.02 11.80
CA ARG A 469 1.31 -11.91 10.39
C ARG A 469 -0.15 -12.31 10.19
N ILE A 470 -0.90 -11.47 9.48
CA ILE A 470 -2.31 -11.66 9.17
C ILE A 470 -2.55 -11.77 7.67
N ARG A 471 -3.65 -12.40 7.29
CA ARG A 471 -4.19 -12.39 5.93
C ARG A 471 -5.70 -12.56 5.95
N VAL A 472 -6.37 -11.98 4.96
CA VAL A 472 -7.79 -12.22 4.68
C VAL A 472 -7.92 -13.53 3.91
N LEU A 473 -8.73 -14.46 4.43
CA LEU A 473 -9.08 -15.71 3.75
C LEU A 473 -10.37 -15.56 2.93
N HIS A 474 -11.32 -14.80 3.48
CA HIS A 474 -12.61 -14.53 2.86
C HIS A 474 -13.18 -13.24 3.43
N GLU A 475 -13.99 -12.52 2.66
CA GLU A 475 -14.75 -11.37 3.10
C GLU A 475 -16.01 -11.21 2.25
N ASP A 476 -17.02 -10.54 2.79
CA ASP A 476 -18.27 -10.31 2.06
C ASP A 476 -18.03 -9.42 0.83
N ASP A 477 -18.61 -9.81 -0.30
CA ASP A 477 -18.63 -8.99 -1.50
C ASP A 477 -19.79 -7.98 -1.45
N SER A 478 -19.46 -6.72 -1.75
CA SER A 478 -20.49 -5.71 -1.99
C SER A 478 -21.23 -5.97 -3.31
N LYS A 479 -22.46 -5.48 -3.44
CA LYS A 479 -23.28 -5.65 -4.66
C LYS A 479 -23.28 -4.34 -5.48
N PRO A 480 -22.50 -4.26 -6.59
CA PRO A 480 -22.44 -3.06 -7.41
C PRO A 480 -23.83 -2.65 -7.91
N GLY A 481 -24.13 -1.36 -7.82
CA GLY A 481 -25.41 -0.79 -8.22
C GLY A 481 -26.60 -1.11 -7.31
N ILE A 482 -26.40 -1.85 -6.21
CA ILE A 482 -27.43 -2.16 -5.21
C ILE A 482 -27.02 -1.64 -3.82
N SER A 483 -25.96 -2.20 -3.26
CA SER A 483 -25.40 -1.76 -1.97
C SER A 483 -24.12 -0.96 -2.14
N HIS A 484 -23.49 -0.98 -3.31
CA HIS A 484 -22.27 -0.24 -3.62
C HIS A 484 -22.44 0.64 -4.87
N PHE A 485 -22.28 1.95 -4.72
CA PHE A 485 -22.49 2.93 -5.79
C PHE A 485 -21.22 3.71 -6.16
N ASP A 486 -20.04 3.15 -5.92
CA ASP A 486 -18.76 3.76 -6.23
C ASP A 486 -18.03 2.95 -7.32
N SER A 487 -17.02 3.55 -7.95
CA SER A 487 -16.05 2.82 -8.78
C SER A 487 -14.78 2.47 -7.99
N LEU A 488 -14.57 3.12 -6.85
CA LEU A 488 -13.46 2.86 -5.95
C LEU A 488 -13.65 1.56 -5.16
N SER A 489 -12.57 0.80 -5.03
CA SER A 489 -12.52 -0.41 -4.20
C SER A 489 -12.81 -0.11 -2.73
N GLU A 490 -13.43 -1.08 -2.03
CA GLU A 490 -13.47 -1.09 -0.56
C GLU A 490 -12.12 -1.54 0.03
N LYS A 491 -11.31 -2.29 -0.70
CA LYS A 491 -9.97 -2.72 -0.27
C LYS A 491 -8.97 -1.61 -0.57
N LEU A 492 -8.41 -0.99 0.48
CA LEU A 492 -7.27 -0.07 0.34
C LEU A 492 -5.99 -0.86 0.14
N PHE A 493 -5.72 -1.82 1.03
CA PHE A 493 -4.59 -2.72 0.93
C PHE A 493 -4.76 -3.96 1.81
N ASP A 494 -4.05 -5.02 1.42
CA ASP A 494 -3.84 -6.24 2.17
C ASP A 494 -2.33 -6.50 2.25
N THR A 495 -1.77 -6.33 3.44
CA THR A 495 -0.35 -6.60 3.70
C THR A 495 -0.21 -7.56 4.87
N PRO A 496 0.91 -8.29 5.00
CA PRO A 496 1.06 -9.28 6.07
C PRO A 496 0.96 -8.73 7.49
N CYS A 497 1.08 -7.41 7.73
CA CYS A 497 0.92 -6.83 9.07
C CYS A 497 -0.15 -5.73 9.14
N SER A 498 -0.87 -5.45 8.05
CA SER A 498 -1.99 -4.50 8.07
C SER A 498 -2.98 -4.76 6.94
N VAL A 499 -4.26 -4.83 7.30
CA VAL A 499 -5.41 -4.95 6.40
C VAL A 499 -6.27 -3.71 6.56
N ALA A 500 -6.62 -3.04 5.46
CA ALA A 500 -7.41 -1.81 5.51
C ALA A 500 -8.58 -1.82 4.52
N ARG A 501 -9.75 -1.38 5.01
CA ARG A 501 -11.01 -1.29 4.26
C ARG A 501 -11.64 0.10 4.38
N VAL A 502 -12.31 0.55 3.32
CA VAL A 502 -13.29 1.65 3.34
C VAL A 502 -14.68 1.03 3.18
N ALA A 503 -15.56 1.25 4.17
CA ALA A 503 -16.89 0.66 4.22
C ALA A 503 -17.90 1.37 3.31
N ARG A 504 -17.72 1.30 1.99
CA ARG A 504 -18.57 1.92 0.96
C ARG A 504 -19.92 1.25 0.74
N SER A 505 -20.01 -0.08 0.92
CA SER A 505 -21.26 -0.81 0.82
C SER A 505 -22.24 -0.40 1.92
N LEU A 506 -23.51 -0.30 1.58
CA LEU A 506 -24.63 0.01 2.47
C LEU A 506 -25.03 -1.15 3.39
N ASP A 507 -24.36 -2.31 3.28
CA ASP A 507 -24.60 -3.41 4.21
C ASP A 507 -24.20 -2.98 5.63
N TYR A 508 -25.04 -3.31 6.61
CA TYR A 508 -24.84 -2.88 8.00
C TYR A 508 -23.62 -3.52 8.64
N ARG A 509 -23.28 -4.77 8.27
CA ARG A 509 -22.12 -5.49 8.77
C ARG A 509 -21.14 -5.79 7.65
N ARG A 510 -19.86 -5.79 8.01
CA ARG A 510 -18.76 -6.33 7.21
C ARG A 510 -18.20 -7.55 7.91
N ARG A 511 -18.24 -8.70 7.25
CA ARG A 511 -17.60 -9.93 7.72
C ARG A 511 -16.28 -10.16 7.00
N MET A 512 -15.26 -10.53 7.75
CA MET A 512 -13.96 -10.99 7.24
C MET A 512 -13.54 -12.25 8.01
N ILE A 513 -13.10 -13.28 7.31
CA ILE A 513 -12.39 -14.42 7.89
C ILE A 513 -10.90 -14.14 7.77
N LEU A 514 -10.22 -14.07 8.91
CA LEU A 514 -8.81 -13.70 9.02
C LEU A 514 -8.01 -14.87 9.58
N SER A 515 -6.77 -15.02 9.11
CA SER A 515 -5.81 -16.00 9.63
C SER A 515 -4.53 -15.28 10.03
N ALA A 516 -4.09 -15.56 11.26
CA ALA A 516 -2.81 -15.21 11.83
C ALA A 516 -1.86 -16.42 11.99
N GLU A 517 -2.15 -17.52 11.30
CA GLU A 517 -1.37 -18.78 11.41
C GLU A 517 0.03 -18.67 10.81
N LYS A 518 0.29 -17.64 10.00
CA LYS A 518 1.61 -17.37 9.43
C LYS A 518 2.49 -16.50 10.34
N SER A 519 2.00 -16.14 11.52
CA SER A 519 2.83 -15.61 12.60
C SER A 519 3.90 -16.64 12.99
N GLU A 520 5.08 -16.17 13.38
CA GLU A 520 6.21 -17.04 13.70
C GLU A 520 6.97 -16.54 14.93
N ASP A 521 7.43 -17.48 15.75
CA ASP A 521 8.44 -17.21 16.76
C ASP A 521 9.83 -17.45 16.17
N LEU A 522 10.76 -16.55 16.44
CA LEU A 522 12.11 -16.62 15.86
C LEU A 522 12.97 -17.73 16.46
N ASN A 523 12.55 -18.30 17.58
CA ASN A 523 13.18 -19.39 18.30
C ASN A 523 12.28 -20.63 18.38
N SER A 524 11.23 -20.69 17.54
CA SER A 524 10.26 -21.79 17.46
C SER A 524 9.53 -22.11 18.78
N ARG A 525 9.39 -21.13 19.67
CA ARG A 525 8.52 -21.23 20.85
C ARG A 525 7.05 -21.27 20.44
N GLU A 526 6.22 -21.88 21.29
CA GLU A 526 4.77 -21.89 21.10
C GLU A 526 4.21 -20.47 21.18
N LEU A 527 3.25 -20.17 20.30
CA LEU A 527 2.60 -18.87 20.23
C LEU A 527 1.20 -18.92 20.82
N THR A 528 0.78 -17.81 21.43
CA THR A 528 -0.62 -17.53 21.75
C THR A 528 -1.09 -16.30 20.96
N TRP A 529 -2.33 -16.31 20.49
CA TRP A 529 -2.89 -15.26 19.64
C TRP A 529 -3.89 -14.40 20.40
N HIS A 530 -3.76 -13.08 20.23
CA HIS A 530 -4.61 -12.08 20.86
C HIS A 530 -5.20 -11.15 19.80
N TRP A 531 -6.52 -11.08 19.76
CA TRP A 531 -7.28 -10.20 18.88
C TRP A 531 -8.06 -9.23 19.76
N VAL A 532 -7.78 -7.93 19.65
CA VAL A 532 -8.30 -6.93 20.57
C VAL A 532 -8.86 -5.73 19.82
N VAL A 533 -9.96 -5.18 20.32
CA VAL A 533 -10.51 -3.92 19.82
C VAL A 533 -9.68 -2.77 20.38
N LEU A 534 -8.95 -2.07 19.51
CA LEU A 534 -8.16 -0.89 19.88
C LEU A 534 -8.97 0.39 19.72
N ARG A 535 -9.84 0.47 18.69
CA ARG A 535 -10.73 1.62 18.45
C ARG A 535 -12.06 1.13 17.87
N GLY A 536 -13.16 1.77 18.29
CA GLY A 536 -14.53 1.43 17.87
C GLY A 536 -15.44 1.18 19.06
N ASP A 537 -16.74 1.03 18.81
CA ASP A 537 -17.71 0.62 19.83
C ASP A 537 -17.63 -0.91 19.97
N PRO A 538 -17.17 -1.47 21.10
CA PRO A 538 -17.03 -2.91 21.27
C PRO A 538 -18.35 -3.68 21.10
N ARG A 539 -19.51 -3.03 21.31
CA ARG A 539 -20.83 -3.65 21.13
C ARG A 539 -21.19 -3.86 19.66
N LYS A 540 -20.48 -3.20 18.75
CA LYS A 540 -20.66 -3.28 17.29
C LYS A 540 -19.60 -4.15 16.62
N ILE A 541 -18.72 -4.77 17.39
CA ILE A 541 -17.57 -5.54 16.90
C ILE A 541 -17.62 -6.92 17.52
N GLU A 542 -17.62 -7.94 16.68
CA GLU A 542 -17.58 -9.34 17.11
C GLU A 542 -16.34 -10.02 16.54
N ILE A 543 -15.58 -10.69 17.40
CA ILE A 543 -14.39 -11.46 17.04
C ILE A 543 -14.62 -12.89 17.52
N THR A 544 -14.89 -13.78 16.57
CA THR A 544 -15.25 -15.18 16.86
C THR A 544 -14.10 -16.10 16.44
N PRO A 545 -13.40 -16.75 17.40
CA PRO A 545 -12.39 -17.75 17.08
C PRO A 545 -12.96 -18.90 16.25
N LEU A 546 -12.23 -19.30 15.21
CA LEU A 546 -12.60 -20.41 14.33
C LEU A 546 -11.75 -21.68 14.57
N ASN A 547 -10.83 -21.61 15.53
CA ASN A 547 -10.02 -22.74 15.99
C ASN A 547 -9.62 -22.54 17.47
N GLU A 548 -9.17 -23.63 18.13
CA GLU A 548 -8.83 -23.62 19.56
C GLU A 548 -7.68 -22.66 19.90
N SER A 549 -6.67 -22.58 19.03
CA SER A 549 -5.52 -21.67 19.21
C SER A 549 -5.87 -20.19 18.99
N LYS A 550 -7.07 -19.89 18.50
CA LYS A 550 -7.52 -18.54 18.12
C LYS A 550 -6.64 -17.88 17.04
N SER A 551 -5.86 -18.65 16.31
CA SER A 551 -5.05 -18.16 15.20
C SER A 551 -5.89 -17.86 13.95
N LYS A 552 -7.14 -18.28 13.90
CA LYS A 552 -8.13 -17.89 12.89
C LYS A 552 -9.36 -17.29 13.57
N VAL A 553 -9.86 -16.19 13.02
CA VAL A 553 -11.08 -15.54 13.52
C VAL A 553 -12.00 -15.14 12.39
N GLU A 554 -13.28 -15.11 12.71
CA GLU A 554 -14.27 -14.32 11.99
C GLU A 554 -14.41 -12.97 12.69
N LEU A 555 -14.23 -11.89 11.93
CA LEU A 555 -14.44 -10.52 12.37
C LEU A 555 -15.71 -9.99 11.72
N SER A 556 -16.69 -9.57 12.54
CA SER A 556 -17.88 -8.85 12.09
C SER A 556 -17.88 -7.44 12.67
N VAL A 557 -17.87 -6.43 11.80
CA VAL A 557 -17.92 -5.01 12.19
C VAL A 557 -19.21 -4.38 11.67
N ALA A 558 -20.08 -3.95 12.57
CA ALA A 558 -21.29 -3.21 12.24
C ALA A 558 -21.01 -1.74 11.90
N HIS A 559 -21.96 -1.06 11.26
CA HIS A 559 -21.83 0.35 10.86
C HIS A 559 -21.49 1.27 12.04
N HIS A 560 -20.44 2.08 11.89
CA HIS A 560 -20.01 3.08 12.87
C HIS A 560 -20.26 4.49 12.34
N GLU A 561 -20.90 5.30 13.18
CA GLU A 561 -20.92 6.76 13.03
C GLU A 561 -19.59 7.34 13.56
N PRO A 562 -19.19 8.56 13.14
CA PRO A 562 -18.04 9.24 13.71
C PRO A 562 -18.06 9.22 15.25
N PHE A 563 -16.94 8.84 15.88
CA PHE A 563 -16.86 8.68 17.33
C PHE A 563 -15.56 9.24 17.90
N ALA A 564 -15.57 9.56 19.19
CA ALA A 564 -14.41 10.10 19.87
C ALA A 564 -13.38 8.99 20.19
N ILE A 565 -12.09 9.30 20.08
CA ILE A 565 -11.03 8.40 20.52
C ILE A 565 -11.11 8.28 22.05
N PRO A 566 -11.12 7.06 22.64
CA PRO A 566 -11.34 6.86 24.08
C PRO A 566 -10.48 7.72 25.01
N ASP A 567 -9.19 7.89 24.69
CA ASP A 567 -8.23 8.66 25.50
C ASP A 567 -8.05 10.12 25.05
N SER A 568 -8.75 10.53 23.98
CA SER A 568 -8.66 11.87 23.39
C SER A 568 -10.06 12.29 22.92
N PRO A 569 -10.99 12.64 23.82
CA PRO A 569 -12.39 12.85 23.48
C PRO A 569 -12.63 14.02 22.50
N GLY A 570 -11.69 14.96 22.39
CA GLY A 570 -11.71 16.04 21.38
C GLY A 570 -11.24 15.61 19.98
N MET A 571 -10.76 14.38 19.83
CA MET A 571 -10.35 13.79 18.57
C MET A 571 -11.44 12.86 18.06
N ILE A 572 -12.06 13.22 16.94
CA ILE A 572 -13.07 12.39 16.29
C ILE A 572 -12.40 11.55 15.21
N THR A 573 -12.72 10.26 15.18
CA THR A 573 -12.25 9.31 14.18
C THR A 573 -13.44 8.60 13.51
N ASN A 574 -13.19 8.08 12.32
CA ASN A 574 -14.13 7.26 11.55
C ASN A 574 -13.58 5.86 11.31
N ARG A 575 -12.51 5.49 12.02
CA ARG A 575 -11.78 4.24 11.84
C ARG A 575 -11.98 3.32 13.05
N VAL A 576 -12.52 2.14 12.79
CA VAL A 576 -12.43 0.99 13.69
C VAL A 576 -11.08 0.33 13.51
N GLU A 577 -10.45 -0.09 14.61
CA GLU A 577 -9.12 -0.69 14.60
C GLU A 577 -9.07 -1.92 15.52
N ILE A 578 -8.65 -3.04 14.95
CA ILE A 578 -8.39 -4.29 15.65
C ILE A 578 -6.88 -4.52 15.67
N GLY A 579 -6.33 -4.75 16.85
CA GLY A 579 -4.95 -5.16 17.05
C GLY A 579 -4.84 -6.68 17.08
N VAL A 580 -3.82 -7.21 16.43
CA VAL A 580 -3.50 -8.63 16.39
C VAL A 580 -2.08 -8.83 16.89
N PHE A 581 -1.94 -9.62 17.94
CA PHE A 581 -0.68 -9.87 18.64
C PHE A 581 -0.44 -11.35 18.77
N VAL A 582 0.83 -11.74 18.73
CA VAL A 582 1.25 -13.07 19.18
C VAL A 582 2.22 -12.93 20.34
N HIS A 583 2.15 -13.87 21.28
CA HIS A 583 3.02 -13.91 22.45
C HIS A 583 3.73 -15.26 22.52
N ASN A 584 5.05 -15.24 22.70
CA ASN A 584 5.90 -16.45 22.69
C ASN A 584 6.26 -16.98 24.08
N GLY A 585 5.57 -16.49 25.11
CA GLY A 585 5.84 -16.78 26.52
C GLY A 585 6.78 -15.77 27.20
N GLU A 586 7.48 -14.93 26.43
CA GLU A 586 8.41 -13.92 26.96
C GLU A 586 8.03 -12.50 26.50
N HIS A 587 7.70 -12.35 25.22
CA HIS A 587 7.40 -11.08 24.61
C HIS A 587 6.18 -11.16 23.70
N TYR A 588 5.43 -10.06 23.66
CA TYR A 588 4.49 -9.80 22.59
C TYR A 588 5.24 -9.42 21.31
N SER A 589 4.64 -9.72 20.16
CA SER A 589 5.07 -9.18 18.88
C SER A 589 4.81 -7.68 18.78
N ALA A 590 5.42 -7.03 17.78
CA ALA A 590 4.83 -5.83 17.21
C ALA A 590 3.39 -6.10 16.74
N PRO A 591 2.50 -5.09 16.74
CA PRO A 591 1.12 -5.27 16.29
C PRO A 591 1.04 -5.58 14.79
N ALA A 592 0.10 -6.43 14.42
CA ALA A 592 -0.58 -6.34 13.13
C ALA A 592 -1.95 -5.68 13.30
N PHE A 593 -2.48 -5.03 12.26
CA PHE A 593 -3.72 -4.25 12.35
C PHE A 593 -4.77 -4.66 11.33
N VAL A 594 -6.05 -4.61 11.72
CA VAL A 594 -7.18 -4.60 10.80
C VAL A 594 -7.96 -3.30 10.99
N SER A 595 -8.06 -2.49 9.94
CA SER A 595 -8.70 -1.17 9.97
C SER A 595 -9.93 -1.14 9.05
N VAL A 596 -11.04 -0.61 9.57
CA VAL A 596 -12.26 -0.34 8.79
C VAL A 596 -12.61 1.13 8.93
N TYR A 597 -12.44 1.90 7.86
CA TYR A 597 -12.79 3.31 7.77
C TYR A 597 -14.22 3.48 7.23
N TYR A 598 -15.04 4.26 7.92
CA TYR A 598 -16.39 4.61 7.50
C TYR A 598 -16.38 5.98 6.81
N PRO A 599 -16.89 6.09 5.57
CA PRO A 599 -16.94 7.37 4.88
C PRO A 599 -17.68 8.44 5.67
N THR A 600 -17.12 9.65 5.67
CA THR A 600 -17.68 10.78 6.38
C THR A 600 -18.69 11.55 5.55
N SER A 601 -18.75 11.35 4.24
CA SER A 601 -19.62 12.09 3.30
C SER A 601 -21.04 11.52 3.16
N GLU A 602 -21.45 10.65 4.06
CA GLU A 602 -22.75 9.98 3.99
C GLU A 602 -23.40 9.85 5.37
N ASN A 603 -24.72 10.01 5.41
CA ASN A 603 -25.54 9.70 6.57
C ASN A 603 -26.40 8.46 6.26
N ARG A 604 -26.28 7.41 7.07
CA ARG A 604 -26.99 6.15 6.87
C ARG A 604 -27.93 5.89 8.04
N LEU A 605 -29.19 5.58 7.72
CA LEU A 605 -30.18 5.12 8.68
C LEU A 605 -30.52 3.67 8.37
N TYR A 606 -30.51 2.83 9.39
CA TYR A 606 -30.89 1.42 9.31
C TYR A 606 -32.17 1.19 10.12
N ASN A 607 -33.00 0.24 9.69
CA ASN A 607 -34.18 -0.19 10.44
C ASN A 607 -33.80 -1.12 11.62
N GLU A 608 -34.78 -1.55 12.40
CA GLU A 608 -34.59 -2.45 13.54
C GLU A 608 -34.01 -3.82 13.15
N GLN A 609 -34.16 -4.22 11.88
CA GLN A 609 -33.59 -5.43 11.30
C GLN A 609 -32.19 -5.21 10.71
N ASN A 610 -31.57 -4.05 10.96
CA ASN A 610 -30.27 -3.65 10.44
C ASN A 610 -30.18 -3.61 8.91
N GLN A 611 -31.30 -3.38 8.23
CA GLN A 611 -31.35 -3.14 6.79
C GLN A 611 -31.30 -1.64 6.52
N ILE A 612 -30.64 -1.23 5.43
CA ILE A 612 -30.54 0.18 5.07
C ILE A 612 -31.94 0.75 4.81
N HIS A 613 -32.34 1.75 5.58
CA HIS A 613 -33.60 2.46 5.40
C HIS A 613 -33.42 3.67 4.48
N SER A 614 -32.36 4.45 4.70
CA SER A 614 -32.01 5.57 3.83
C SER A 614 -30.52 5.88 3.88
N VAL A 615 -29.98 6.37 2.77
CA VAL A 615 -28.65 7.00 2.73
C VAL A 615 -28.74 8.37 2.08
N CYS A 616 -28.10 9.37 2.69
CA CYS A 616 -28.01 10.72 2.17
C CYS A 616 -26.56 11.06 1.86
N TYR A 617 -26.25 11.29 0.58
CA TYR A 617 -24.96 11.79 0.12
C TYR A 617 -25.02 13.29 -0.20
N ARG A 618 -26.17 13.78 -0.68
CA ARG A 618 -26.44 15.22 -0.85
C ARG A 618 -26.62 15.91 0.50
N ASP A 619 -26.25 17.18 0.59
CA ASP A 619 -26.51 18.07 1.75
C ASP A 619 -26.00 17.51 3.08
N TYR A 620 -25.13 16.50 3.03
CA TYR A 620 -24.37 16.06 4.17
C TYR A 620 -23.54 17.26 4.64
N PRO A 621 -23.45 17.55 5.95
CA PRO A 621 -22.83 18.78 6.43
C PRO A 621 -21.35 18.77 6.09
N LYS A 622 -21.02 19.33 4.92
CA LYS A 622 -19.66 19.59 4.42
C LYS A 622 -18.87 20.48 5.36
N GLU A 623 -19.55 21.10 6.32
CA GLU A 623 -18.98 21.94 7.37
C GLU A 623 -18.56 21.13 8.62
N LYS A 624 -19.08 19.90 8.83
CA LYS A 624 -18.90 19.15 10.07
C LYS A 624 -17.76 18.13 10.04
N TYR A 625 -17.56 17.40 8.94
CA TYR A 625 -16.50 16.40 8.85
C TYR A 625 -15.74 16.51 7.54
N TYR A 626 -14.43 16.29 7.59
CA TYR A 626 -13.57 16.29 6.41
C TYR A 626 -13.71 14.96 5.67
N ALA A 627 -14.11 15.01 4.40
CA ALA A 627 -14.12 13.86 3.50
C ALA A 627 -12.86 13.87 2.62
N ASP A 628 -12.00 12.86 2.76
CA ASP A 628 -10.76 12.79 1.97
C ASP A 628 -11.10 12.46 0.50
N PRO A 629 -10.76 13.33 -0.46
CA PRO A 629 -11.10 13.13 -1.88
C PRO A 629 -10.40 11.96 -2.56
N LEU A 630 -9.37 11.34 -1.94
CA LEU A 630 -8.81 10.06 -2.42
C LEU A 630 -9.54 8.84 -1.85
N LEU A 631 -10.24 8.99 -0.73
CA LEU A 631 -11.01 7.92 -0.11
C LEU A 631 -12.49 8.01 -0.46
N GLU A 632 -13.03 9.17 -0.78
CA GLU A 632 -14.47 9.37 -0.89
C GLU A 632 -14.82 10.02 -2.23
N SER A 633 -15.55 9.28 -3.07
CA SER A 633 -16.15 9.85 -4.27
C SER A 633 -17.38 10.67 -3.90
N VAL A 634 -17.58 11.77 -4.61
CA VAL A 634 -18.71 12.66 -4.42
C VAL A 634 -19.94 12.04 -5.09
N LYS A 635 -20.99 11.87 -4.30
CA LYS A 635 -22.32 11.46 -4.75
C LYS A 635 -23.30 12.56 -4.38
N ASN A 636 -24.20 12.92 -5.28
CA ASN A 636 -25.14 14.03 -5.05
C ASN A 636 -26.60 13.57 -5.10
N TRP A 637 -26.95 12.56 -4.28
CA TRP A 637 -28.32 12.07 -4.17
C TRP A 637 -28.65 11.56 -2.76
N GLN A 638 -29.92 11.28 -2.55
CA GLN A 638 -30.44 10.58 -1.39
C GLN A 638 -31.26 9.39 -1.86
N ASP A 639 -31.10 8.24 -1.20
CA ASP A 639 -31.86 7.03 -1.45
C ASP A 639 -32.73 6.66 -0.24
N GLN A 640 -33.97 6.25 -0.50
CA GLN A 640 -34.93 5.74 0.47
C GLN A 640 -35.38 4.34 0.05
N PHE A 641 -35.02 3.33 0.84
CA PHE A 641 -35.23 1.92 0.54
C PHE A 641 -36.59 1.42 1.02
N GLN A 642 -37.14 0.45 0.30
CA GLN A 642 -38.45 -0.12 0.57
C GLN A 642 -38.36 -1.64 0.63
N TYR A 643 -39.02 -2.22 1.64
CA TYR A 643 -39.06 -3.66 1.88
C TYR A 643 -40.51 -4.13 1.93
N ASP A 644 -40.74 -5.40 1.59
CA ASP A 644 -42.03 -6.05 1.81
C ASP A 644 -42.19 -6.55 3.25
N GLU A 645 -43.36 -7.09 3.59
CA GLU A 645 -43.66 -7.65 4.91
C GLU A 645 -42.71 -8.80 5.29
N SER A 646 -42.13 -9.49 4.30
CA SER A 646 -41.13 -10.55 4.48
C SER A 646 -39.69 -10.01 4.54
N GLN A 647 -39.51 -8.70 4.72
CA GLN A 647 -38.21 -8.02 4.80
C GLN A 647 -37.34 -8.15 3.54
N ARG A 648 -37.95 -8.40 2.38
CA ARG A 648 -37.23 -8.45 1.10
C ARG A 648 -37.20 -7.08 0.45
N LEU A 649 -36.06 -6.71 -0.09
CA LEU A 649 -35.89 -5.44 -0.82
C LEU A 649 -36.82 -5.42 -2.04
N LEU A 650 -37.65 -4.39 -2.14
CA LEU A 650 -38.49 -4.09 -3.30
C LEU A 650 -37.80 -3.11 -4.27
N GLY A 651 -36.94 -2.24 -3.74
CA GLY A 651 -36.26 -1.19 -4.48
C GLY A 651 -36.05 0.05 -3.63
N TRP A 652 -35.74 1.17 -4.27
CA TRP A 652 -35.59 2.46 -3.58
C TRP A 652 -36.05 3.63 -4.43
N THR A 653 -36.37 4.73 -3.77
CA THR A 653 -36.54 6.03 -4.41
C THR A 653 -35.25 6.82 -4.28
N ARG A 654 -34.72 7.32 -5.40
CA ARG A 654 -33.61 8.28 -5.42
C ARG A 654 -34.12 9.69 -5.66
N LEU A 655 -33.64 10.62 -4.87
CA LEU A 655 -33.81 12.06 -5.07
C LEU A 655 -32.51 12.64 -5.64
N SER A 656 -32.53 13.08 -6.90
CA SER A 656 -31.38 13.65 -7.63
C SER A 656 -31.75 14.96 -8.33
N ASN A 657 -31.08 16.09 -8.05
CA ASN A 657 -31.31 17.38 -8.73
C ASN A 657 -32.80 17.77 -8.87
N GLY A 658 -33.56 17.67 -7.78
CA GLY A 658 -35.01 17.95 -7.77
C GLY A 658 -35.89 16.89 -8.46
N LYS A 659 -35.29 15.85 -9.06
CA LYS A 659 -36.00 14.72 -9.67
C LYS A 659 -36.14 13.57 -8.69
N ARG A 660 -37.30 12.91 -8.75
CA ARG A 660 -37.58 11.66 -8.04
C ARG A 660 -37.55 10.50 -9.04
N GLN A 661 -36.67 9.55 -8.80
CA GLN A 661 -36.50 8.36 -9.63
C GLN A 661 -36.74 7.11 -8.79
N SER A 662 -37.27 6.05 -9.38
CA SER A 662 -37.48 4.78 -8.70
C SER A 662 -36.56 3.71 -9.27
N PHE A 663 -36.02 2.89 -8.39
CA PHE A 663 -35.14 1.78 -8.71
C PHE A 663 -35.77 0.47 -8.22
N THR A 664 -35.53 -0.59 -8.98
CA THR A 664 -35.89 -1.97 -8.65
C THR A 664 -34.94 -2.55 -7.59
N ALA A 665 -35.25 -3.72 -7.03
CA ALA A 665 -34.36 -4.42 -6.09
C ALA A 665 -32.99 -4.79 -6.71
N GLN A 666 -32.91 -4.88 -8.03
CA GLN A 666 -31.70 -5.15 -8.81
C GLN A 666 -30.92 -3.87 -9.19
N GLY A 667 -31.41 -2.69 -8.81
CA GLY A 667 -30.76 -1.42 -9.11
C GLY A 667 -30.99 -0.88 -10.52
N ALA A 668 -31.95 -1.44 -11.26
CA ALA A 668 -32.41 -0.87 -12.53
C ALA A 668 -33.41 0.28 -12.31
N LEU A 669 -33.31 1.34 -13.12
CA LEU A 669 -34.19 2.50 -13.12
C LEU A 669 -35.55 2.15 -13.74
N VAL A 670 -36.63 2.26 -12.96
CA VAL A 670 -37.99 1.96 -13.41
C VAL A 670 -38.45 2.97 -14.47
N THR A 671 -38.88 2.48 -15.62
CA THR A 671 -39.40 3.29 -16.75
C THR A 671 -40.91 3.13 -16.93
N GLN A 672 -41.48 1.98 -16.54
CA GLN A 672 -42.91 1.72 -16.61
C GLN A 672 -43.40 0.97 -15.36
N ARG A 673 -44.64 1.23 -14.95
CA ARG A 673 -45.30 0.54 -13.84
C ARG A 673 -46.68 0.02 -14.24
N ASP A 674 -47.16 -0.97 -13.51
CA ASP A 674 -48.57 -1.39 -13.55
C ASP A 674 -49.44 -0.53 -12.61
N ASP A 675 -50.75 -0.80 -12.61
CA ASP A 675 -51.74 -0.08 -11.80
C ASP A 675 -51.55 -0.27 -10.29
N GLN A 676 -50.79 -1.28 -9.86
CA GLN A 676 -50.44 -1.54 -8.46
C GLN A 676 -49.12 -0.87 -8.06
N GLY A 677 -48.54 -0.08 -8.97
CA GLY A 677 -47.28 0.60 -8.79
C GLY A 677 -46.07 -0.32 -8.84
N ARG A 678 -46.16 -1.54 -9.37
CA ARG A 678 -45.04 -2.47 -9.52
C ARG A 678 -44.29 -2.20 -10.84
N PRO A 679 -42.96 -2.34 -10.90
CA PRO A 679 -42.21 -2.17 -12.16
C PRO A 679 -42.67 -3.13 -13.26
N LEU A 680 -42.92 -2.65 -14.48
CA LEU A 680 -43.11 -3.48 -15.67
C LEU A 680 -41.85 -3.49 -16.55
N GLU A 681 -41.24 -2.31 -16.72
CA GLU A 681 -39.96 -2.14 -17.42
C GLU A 681 -39.00 -1.30 -16.58
N ALA A 682 -37.71 -1.66 -16.61
CA ALA A 682 -36.64 -0.89 -16.00
C ALA A 682 -35.35 -0.96 -16.83
N LYS A 683 -34.55 0.11 -16.88
CA LYS A 683 -33.25 0.13 -17.56
C LYS A 683 -32.11 -0.12 -16.57
N VAL A 684 -31.16 -0.99 -16.93
CA VAL A 684 -29.96 -1.23 -16.10
C VAL A 684 -29.14 0.06 -15.99
N VAL A 685 -28.63 0.34 -14.78
CA VAL A 685 -27.86 1.56 -14.48
C VAL A 685 -26.43 1.20 -14.11
N ASN A 686 -25.48 1.86 -14.76
CA ASN A 686 -24.06 1.84 -14.42
C ASN A 686 -23.70 3.10 -13.63
N TYR A 687 -22.76 2.97 -12.68
CA TYR A 687 -22.23 4.09 -11.91
C TYR A 687 -20.84 4.42 -12.45
N VAL A 688 -20.72 5.53 -13.15
CA VAL A 688 -19.47 5.96 -13.76
C VAL A 688 -18.90 7.13 -12.99
N THR A 689 -17.58 7.16 -12.81
CA THR A 689 -16.89 8.26 -12.16
C THR A 689 -16.26 9.21 -13.17
N GLN A 690 -16.37 10.50 -12.92
CA GLN A 690 -15.74 11.56 -13.71
C GLN A 690 -15.10 12.58 -12.76
N HIS A 691 -13.97 13.14 -13.16
CA HIS A 691 -13.38 14.25 -12.40
C HIS A 691 -14.14 15.55 -12.68
N ASP A 692 -14.42 16.31 -11.63
CA ASP A 692 -14.89 17.69 -11.79
C ASP A 692 -13.73 18.66 -12.08
N LYS A 693 -14.03 19.96 -12.17
CA LYS A 693 -13.03 21.01 -12.41
C LYS A 693 -11.98 21.13 -11.30
N SER A 694 -12.32 20.68 -10.09
CA SER A 694 -11.45 20.66 -8.91
C SER A 694 -10.79 19.30 -8.72
N ASN A 695 -10.91 18.41 -9.72
CA ASN A 695 -10.38 17.05 -9.78
C ASN A 695 -11.00 16.06 -8.77
N TYR A 696 -12.12 16.39 -8.13
CA TYR A 696 -12.86 15.43 -7.30
C TYR A 696 -13.53 14.37 -8.17
N LEU A 697 -13.50 13.12 -7.71
CA LEU A 697 -14.24 12.04 -8.37
C LEU A 697 -15.73 12.17 -8.08
N ILE A 698 -16.52 12.49 -9.09
CA ILE A 698 -17.98 12.55 -9.02
C ILE A 698 -18.56 11.27 -9.61
N VAL A 699 -19.41 10.58 -8.86
CA VAL A 699 -20.17 9.44 -9.38
C VAL A 699 -21.44 9.93 -10.07
N ASN A 700 -21.70 9.41 -11.26
CA ASN A 700 -22.93 9.66 -12.01
C ASN A 700 -23.61 8.34 -12.40
N PRO A 701 -24.93 8.19 -12.15
CA PRO A 701 -25.69 7.07 -12.68
C PRO A 701 -25.96 7.27 -14.18
N VAL A 702 -25.69 6.26 -15.00
CA VAL A 702 -25.90 6.25 -16.46
C VAL A 702 -26.74 5.04 -16.82
N THR A 703 -27.88 5.26 -17.47
CA THR A 703 -28.73 4.19 -17.99
C THR A 703 -28.10 3.54 -19.21
N THR A 704 -28.20 2.22 -19.30
CA THR A 704 -27.83 1.44 -20.48
C THR A 704 -29.05 1.19 -21.37
N GLU A 705 -28.84 0.61 -22.57
CA GLU A 705 -29.93 0.14 -23.41
C GLU A 705 -30.54 -1.20 -22.97
N THR A 706 -29.89 -1.89 -22.02
CA THR A 706 -30.43 -3.14 -21.48
C THR A 706 -31.67 -2.88 -20.62
N VAL A 707 -32.78 -3.49 -21.01
CA VAL A 707 -34.09 -3.41 -20.34
C VAL A 707 -34.36 -4.70 -19.58
N LEU A 708 -34.88 -4.56 -18.36
CA LEU A 708 -35.45 -5.63 -17.57
C LEU A 708 -36.98 -5.56 -17.66
N ARG A 709 -37.61 -6.63 -18.15
CA ARG A 709 -39.07 -6.74 -18.21
C ARG A 709 -39.56 -7.66 -17.11
N TYR A 710 -40.48 -7.17 -16.29
CA TYR A 710 -40.97 -7.87 -15.10
C TYR A 710 -42.33 -8.51 -15.34
N ALA A 711 -42.49 -9.73 -14.82
CA ALA A 711 -43.74 -10.46 -14.75
C ALA A 711 -44.05 -10.83 -13.29
N TYR A 712 -45.33 -10.82 -12.92
CA TYR A 712 -45.78 -11.11 -11.55
C TYR A 712 -46.77 -12.28 -11.58
N PRO A 713 -46.51 -13.38 -10.86
CA PRO A 713 -47.36 -14.57 -10.89
C PRO A 713 -48.70 -14.38 -10.15
N SER A 714 -48.82 -13.33 -9.32
CA SER A 714 -50.04 -12.99 -8.58
C SER A 714 -50.10 -11.49 -8.26
N GLN A 715 -51.26 -11.00 -7.80
CA GLN A 715 -51.39 -9.64 -7.28
C GLN A 715 -50.65 -9.43 -5.95
N SER A 716 -50.51 -10.47 -5.13
CA SER A 716 -49.76 -10.41 -3.87
C SER A 716 -48.25 -10.41 -4.07
N ASN A 717 -47.75 -10.84 -5.23
CA ASN A 717 -46.33 -10.83 -5.52
C ASN A 717 -45.85 -9.40 -5.86
N ARG A 718 -44.93 -8.89 -5.05
CA ARG A 718 -44.34 -7.54 -5.17
C ARG A 718 -42.92 -7.53 -5.76
N GLN A 719 -42.24 -8.68 -5.85
CA GLN A 719 -40.87 -8.77 -6.40
C GLN A 719 -40.85 -9.05 -7.91
N GLY A 720 -41.77 -9.89 -8.38
CA GLY A 720 -41.79 -10.37 -9.75
C GLY A 720 -40.58 -11.22 -10.13
N THR A 721 -40.56 -11.65 -11.37
CA THR A 721 -39.41 -12.23 -12.07
C THR A 721 -39.14 -11.38 -13.30
N TYR A 722 -37.90 -11.30 -13.76
CA TYR A 722 -37.56 -10.50 -14.94
C TYR A 722 -36.80 -11.27 -16.00
N GLU A 723 -36.97 -10.84 -17.25
CA GLU A 723 -36.12 -11.21 -18.38
C GLU A 723 -35.26 -10.02 -18.80
N VAL A 724 -34.06 -10.31 -19.33
CA VAL A 724 -33.13 -9.31 -19.83
C VAL A 724 -33.32 -9.17 -21.34
N VAL A 725 -33.70 -7.97 -21.79
CA VAL A 725 -33.85 -7.60 -23.20
C VAL A 725 -32.71 -6.65 -23.55
N LYS A 726 -31.90 -7.02 -24.56
CA LYS A 726 -30.75 -6.23 -25.01
C LYS A 726 -31.09 -5.34 -26.20
#